data_AF-A0A419GIL3-F1
#
_entry.id   AF-A0A419GIL3-F1
#
_cell.length_a   1.000
_cell.length_b   1.000
_cell.length_c   1.000
_cell.angle_alpha   90.00
_cell.angle_beta   90.00
_cell.angle_gamma   90.00
#
_symmetry.space_group_name_H-M   'P 1'
#
loop_
_entity.id
_entity.type
_entity.pdbx_description
1 polymer ?
#
loop_
_entity_poly.entity_id
_entity_poly.type
_entity_poly.pdbx_seq_one_letter_code
_entity_poly.pdbx_strand_id
1 'polypeptide(L)'
;MQTLLTKVINQAVKAKENADGFGVSIINLPELDYSLLVQGIKQRKRLEIYFLGFQRDQLTQLQSSLPQIDDVSYFFTVEEAEDSRNTGAEDVFRVHIVKNQELEKISSLRWYDNIGMDQVYRSSCEYVRKNLSHSNDSIANLLKALGRQDIRSILNFERVICYLEALLNTPSEQLPRAISENLYMLGLLAHKGFGIGAPTIDTFRSEIKRNHELTRRISSLEQKERQNITSYASVNPDNELTRLILNYYRTKDIELLKQMDVDEVEKCLKSAATSTGTTPKQSNKSTTVNATTAAAQLVFDNDHEQIEDVIEKVQQAIDERPDSDKADKVEISVGNTKMKINVEPATEALAQTVSTEEYWGGIIYGDVKNPKDALDALEKYELIPFDASYINSRIREYLSRAKRYITDSDAAEEISSSFEAFALSRQRILHYSKRLQDIPMLQVINKYKDFAEYLSAYERLLTSIKNHFAILWSVDSVGARDIVNTIISLDFLYVLGAESSHVVPTPLNPLYLWKYIKLAQEMLESRSLEEGQDCYLSEDDKAFIIRKAEDIPDPLTLVLVPNSIAESSDCLPIAGRIGCLPVYSTKPQINEGETGMEAVHQGIIRYMCLYPHSSMMLRITLINPPTVEAVVDMLKKLDKDKEFAAFGSVGIDLSIYRTKEASSDWVEIQDKSLNDGMLGKIKGKKSGRFNLSIINKKLTYSDIISQLKLEQHLMVVFDPNEKQIDLARNSRQIHIHPLCVPKVYEYNRIQGSVRIRPANEGGIFADYAGILEK
;
A
#
# COMPACT_ATOMS: atom_id res chain seq x y z
N MET A 1 -25.75 -17.90 -21.36
CA MET A 1 -24.52 -17.17 -21.01
C MET A 1 -23.37 -18.13 -20.67
N GLN A 2 -23.62 -19.13 -19.81
CA GLN A 2 -22.56 -19.96 -19.21
C GLN A 2 -21.89 -20.95 -20.20
N THR A 3 -22.57 -21.38 -21.27
CA THR A 3 -22.07 -22.46 -22.15
C THR A 3 -20.88 -22.05 -23.01
N LEU A 4 -20.93 -20.89 -23.67
CA LEU A 4 -19.84 -20.40 -24.51
C LEU A 4 -18.60 -20.10 -23.66
N LEU A 5 -18.81 -19.37 -22.56
CA LEU A 5 -17.75 -18.96 -21.64
C LEU A 5 -16.99 -20.18 -21.09
N THR A 6 -17.73 -21.19 -20.60
CA THR A 6 -17.16 -22.45 -20.10
C THR A 6 -16.36 -23.20 -21.16
N LYS A 7 -16.88 -23.30 -22.40
CA LYS A 7 -16.16 -23.96 -23.52
C LYS A 7 -14.86 -23.24 -23.89
N VAL A 8 -14.86 -21.92 -23.90
CA VAL A 8 -13.67 -21.11 -24.25
C VAL A 8 -12.61 -21.24 -23.15
N ILE A 9 -13.01 -21.19 -21.88
CA ILE A 9 -12.09 -21.39 -20.75
C ILE A 9 -11.50 -22.80 -20.81
N ASN A 10 -12.30 -23.84 -21.06
CA ASN A 10 -11.79 -25.20 -21.22
C ASN A 10 -10.76 -25.32 -22.34
N GLN A 11 -10.96 -24.63 -23.47
CA GLN A 11 -9.94 -24.57 -24.53
C GLN A 11 -8.67 -23.83 -24.10
N ALA A 12 -8.80 -22.74 -23.35
CA ALA A 12 -7.66 -21.97 -22.85
C ALA A 12 -6.83 -22.76 -21.81
N VAL A 13 -7.50 -23.40 -20.85
CA VAL A 13 -6.88 -24.29 -19.86
C VAL A 13 -6.16 -25.44 -20.56
N LYS A 14 -6.83 -26.09 -21.52
CA LYS A 14 -6.24 -27.18 -22.31
C LYS A 14 -5.04 -26.72 -23.15
N ALA A 15 -5.08 -25.50 -23.69
CA ALA A 15 -3.93 -24.95 -24.43
C ALA A 15 -2.73 -24.74 -23.50
N LYS A 16 -2.95 -24.31 -22.26
CA LYS A 16 -1.89 -24.16 -21.24
C LYS A 16 -1.33 -25.50 -20.77
N GLU A 17 -2.18 -26.50 -20.57
CA GLU A 17 -1.74 -27.87 -20.24
C GLU A 17 -0.91 -28.47 -21.39
N ASN A 18 -1.34 -28.32 -22.64
CA ASN A 18 -0.58 -28.83 -23.81
C ASN A 18 0.72 -28.08 -24.07
N ALA A 19 0.81 -26.83 -23.64
CA ALA A 19 2.06 -26.06 -23.63
C ALA A 19 2.97 -26.45 -22.45
N ASP A 20 2.63 -27.53 -21.73
CA ASP A 20 3.40 -28.05 -20.62
C ASP A 20 3.49 -27.04 -19.45
N GLY A 21 2.48 -26.19 -19.28
CA GLY A 21 2.37 -25.25 -18.18
C GLY A 21 2.29 -25.95 -16.81
N PHE A 22 2.78 -25.28 -15.77
CA PHE A 22 2.74 -25.79 -14.39
C PHE A 22 1.34 -25.68 -13.74
N GLY A 23 0.52 -24.77 -14.25
CA GLY A 23 -0.86 -24.55 -13.84
C GLY A 23 -1.39 -23.22 -14.40
N VAL A 24 -2.60 -22.85 -14.02
CA VAL A 24 -3.28 -21.65 -14.53
C VAL A 24 -4.20 -21.03 -13.50
N SER A 25 -4.24 -19.70 -13.44
CA SER A 25 -5.15 -18.93 -12.60
C SER A 25 -6.24 -18.28 -13.44
N ILE A 26 -7.49 -18.62 -13.17
CA ILE A 26 -8.69 -18.04 -13.75
C ILE A 26 -9.14 -16.91 -12.82
N ILE A 27 -9.04 -15.67 -13.29
CA ILE A 27 -9.23 -14.48 -12.46
C ILE A 27 -10.30 -13.55 -13.03
N ASN A 28 -11.11 -12.96 -12.15
CA ASN A 28 -12.08 -11.91 -12.44
C ASN A 28 -13.06 -12.26 -13.58
N LEU A 29 -13.51 -13.52 -13.65
CA LEU A 29 -14.52 -13.93 -14.63
C LEU A 29 -15.93 -13.93 -13.98
N PRO A 30 -16.98 -13.67 -14.78
CA PRO A 30 -18.37 -13.85 -14.34
C PRO A 30 -18.66 -15.27 -13.86
N GLU A 31 -19.81 -15.46 -13.23
CA GLU A 31 -20.20 -16.76 -12.68
C GLU A 31 -20.27 -17.86 -13.76
N LEU A 32 -19.52 -18.93 -13.52
CA LEU A 32 -19.37 -20.08 -14.41
C LEU A 32 -20.21 -21.25 -13.92
N ASP A 33 -20.60 -22.11 -14.84
CA ASP A 33 -21.01 -23.46 -14.49
C ASP A 33 -19.76 -24.29 -14.20
N TYR A 34 -19.40 -24.38 -12.91
CA TYR A 34 -18.20 -25.08 -12.46
C TYR A 34 -18.27 -26.58 -12.72
N SER A 35 -19.46 -27.18 -12.67
CA SER A 35 -19.63 -28.61 -12.97
C SER A 35 -19.33 -28.91 -14.44
N LEU A 36 -19.86 -28.09 -15.37
CA LEU A 36 -19.53 -28.18 -16.79
C LEU A 36 -18.07 -27.82 -17.10
N LEU A 37 -17.49 -26.88 -16.36
CA LEU A 37 -16.07 -26.53 -16.49
C LEU A 37 -15.22 -27.76 -16.22
N VAL A 38 -15.36 -28.36 -15.04
CA VAL A 38 -14.53 -29.47 -14.61
C VAL A 38 -14.70 -30.69 -15.53
N GLN A 39 -15.92 -31.03 -15.93
CA GLN A 39 -16.18 -32.14 -16.87
C GLN A 39 -15.55 -31.92 -18.25
N GLY A 40 -15.38 -30.65 -18.66
CA GLY A 40 -14.84 -30.31 -19.98
C GLY A 40 -13.32 -30.21 -20.06
N ILE A 41 -12.60 -30.21 -18.93
CA ILE A 41 -11.14 -30.23 -18.89
C ILE A 41 -10.67 -31.66 -19.23
N LYS A 42 -10.15 -31.85 -20.46
CA LYS A 42 -9.62 -33.16 -20.88
C LYS A 42 -8.27 -33.42 -20.22
N GLN A 43 -8.15 -34.51 -19.49
CA GLN A 43 -6.99 -34.85 -18.66
C GLN A 43 -5.84 -35.46 -19.48
N ARG A 44 -4.63 -34.89 -19.41
CA ARG A 44 -3.37 -35.61 -19.67
C ARG A 44 -2.60 -35.92 -18.39
N LYS A 45 -2.82 -35.10 -17.37
CA LYS A 45 -2.21 -35.15 -16.04
C LYS A 45 -3.31 -35.24 -14.97
N ARG A 46 -2.92 -35.57 -13.74
CA ARG A 46 -3.80 -35.40 -12.57
C ARG A 46 -4.15 -33.93 -12.43
N LEU A 47 -5.39 -33.63 -12.08
CA LEU A 47 -5.89 -32.28 -12.02
C LEU A 47 -6.18 -31.90 -10.57
N GLU A 48 -5.70 -30.76 -10.14
CA GLU A 48 -6.08 -30.18 -8.86
C GLU A 48 -6.73 -28.83 -9.10
N ILE A 49 -7.94 -28.66 -8.56
CA ILE A 49 -8.75 -27.47 -8.78
C ILE A 49 -8.98 -26.78 -7.44
N TYR A 50 -8.60 -25.51 -7.39
CA TYR A 50 -8.61 -24.68 -6.20
C TYR A 50 -9.67 -23.60 -6.34
N PHE A 51 -10.69 -23.62 -5.49
CA PHE A 51 -11.75 -22.60 -5.45
C PHE A 51 -11.44 -21.60 -4.34
N LEU A 52 -10.89 -20.44 -4.73
CA LEU A 52 -10.36 -19.44 -3.82
C LEU A 52 -11.27 -18.20 -3.76
N GLY A 53 -11.56 -17.75 -2.54
CA GLY A 53 -12.34 -16.54 -2.27
C GLY A 53 -13.84 -16.62 -2.42
N PHE A 54 -14.38 -17.83 -2.31
CA PHE A 54 -15.82 -18.08 -2.23
C PHE A 54 -16.32 -17.88 -0.79
N GLN A 55 -17.52 -17.31 -0.65
CA GLN A 55 -18.18 -17.23 0.65
C GLN A 55 -18.60 -18.62 1.16
N ARG A 56 -18.78 -18.76 2.47
CA ARG A 56 -19.07 -20.06 3.12
C ARG A 56 -20.32 -20.76 2.56
N ASP A 57 -21.37 -20.00 2.29
CA ASP A 57 -22.61 -20.52 1.71
C ASP A 57 -22.42 -20.99 0.25
N GLN A 58 -21.62 -20.25 -0.52
CA GLN A 58 -21.26 -20.61 -1.90
C GLN A 58 -20.38 -21.85 -1.95
N LEU A 59 -19.40 -21.97 -1.04
CA LEU A 59 -18.54 -23.16 -0.91
C LEU A 59 -19.36 -24.41 -0.63
N THR A 60 -20.35 -24.31 0.27
CA THR A 60 -21.23 -25.43 0.62
C THR A 60 -22.05 -25.90 -0.58
N GLN A 61 -22.61 -24.95 -1.35
CA GLN A 61 -23.32 -25.27 -2.60
C GLN A 61 -22.39 -25.89 -3.65
N LEU A 62 -21.17 -25.35 -3.79
CA LEU A 62 -20.19 -25.80 -4.77
C LEU A 62 -19.69 -27.22 -4.46
N GLN A 63 -19.41 -27.53 -3.19
CA GLN A 63 -19.07 -28.89 -2.75
C GLN A 63 -20.17 -29.90 -3.06
N SER A 64 -21.45 -29.49 -3.02
CA SER A 64 -22.58 -30.36 -3.34
C SER A 64 -22.81 -30.57 -4.84
N SER A 65 -22.35 -29.65 -5.69
CA SER A 65 -22.60 -29.66 -7.15
C SER A 65 -21.41 -30.17 -7.98
N LEU A 66 -20.21 -30.24 -7.40
CA LEU A 66 -19.02 -30.70 -8.09
C LEU A 66 -19.09 -32.21 -8.42
N PRO A 67 -18.73 -32.62 -9.65
CA PRO A 67 -18.75 -34.02 -10.04
C PRO A 67 -17.59 -34.79 -9.39
N GLN A 68 -17.79 -36.05 -9.04
CA GLN A 68 -16.68 -36.95 -8.73
C GLN A 68 -16.09 -37.48 -10.04
N ILE A 69 -14.82 -37.16 -10.30
CA ILE A 69 -14.09 -37.58 -11.49
C ILE A 69 -12.74 -38.16 -11.03
N ASP A 70 -12.36 -39.30 -11.59
CA ASP A 70 -11.06 -39.91 -11.32
C ASP A 70 -9.91 -38.96 -11.70
N ASP A 71 -8.84 -38.98 -10.90
CA ASP A 71 -7.66 -38.11 -11.03
C ASP A 71 -7.94 -36.59 -10.96
N VAL A 72 -9.09 -36.17 -10.40
CA VAL A 72 -9.40 -34.77 -10.07
C VAL A 72 -9.55 -34.61 -8.56
N SER A 73 -8.80 -33.67 -7.97
CA SER A 73 -8.93 -33.28 -6.55
C SER A 73 -9.38 -31.83 -6.43
N TYR A 74 -10.20 -31.55 -5.42
CA TYR A 74 -10.78 -30.23 -5.15
C TYR A 74 -10.29 -29.69 -3.82
N PHE A 75 -9.87 -28.42 -3.82
CA PHE A 75 -9.34 -27.73 -2.65
C PHE A 75 -9.92 -26.31 -2.56
N PHE A 76 -9.86 -25.71 -1.37
CA PHE A 76 -10.65 -24.50 -1.06
C PHE A 76 -9.86 -23.41 -0.32
N THR A 77 -8.59 -23.65 -0.03
CA THR A 77 -7.74 -22.69 0.71
C THR A 77 -6.50 -22.29 -0.07
N VAL A 78 -5.96 -21.11 0.25
CA VAL A 78 -4.71 -20.59 -0.36
C VAL A 78 -3.51 -21.43 0.10
N GLU A 79 -3.53 -21.93 1.34
CA GLU A 79 -2.51 -22.81 1.90
C GLU A 79 -2.38 -24.12 1.12
N GLU A 80 -3.50 -24.79 0.82
CA GLU A 80 -3.48 -26.04 0.03
C GLU A 80 -2.88 -25.81 -1.37
N ALA A 81 -3.19 -24.67 -1.99
CA ALA A 81 -2.65 -24.31 -3.30
C ALA A 81 -1.14 -24.05 -3.27
N GLU A 82 -0.64 -23.37 -2.23
CA GLU A 82 0.80 -23.18 -2.04
C GLU A 82 1.52 -24.50 -1.76
N ASP A 83 0.96 -25.36 -0.92
CA ASP A 83 1.56 -26.65 -0.57
C ASP A 83 1.70 -27.53 -1.81
N SER A 84 0.63 -27.66 -2.60
CA SER A 84 0.69 -28.40 -3.85
C SER A 84 1.70 -27.79 -4.83
N ARG A 85 1.74 -26.46 -4.95
CA ARG A 85 2.76 -25.80 -5.79
C ARG A 85 4.18 -26.15 -5.33
N ASN A 86 4.42 -26.12 -4.02
CA ASN A 86 5.72 -26.41 -3.41
C ASN A 86 6.15 -27.88 -3.58
N THR A 87 5.22 -28.82 -3.75
CA THR A 87 5.60 -30.21 -4.09
C THR A 87 6.34 -30.31 -5.42
N GLY A 88 6.12 -29.37 -6.34
CA GLY A 88 6.70 -29.40 -7.68
C GLY A 88 6.25 -30.60 -8.52
N ALA A 89 5.21 -31.33 -8.11
CA ALA A 89 4.77 -32.55 -8.79
C ALA A 89 4.39 -32.26 -10.26
N GLU A 90 5.12 -32.88 -11.19
CA GLU A 90 5.00 -32.64 -12.63
C GLU A 90 3.85 -33.39 -13.28
N ASP A 91 3.37 -34.45 -12.64
CA ASP A 91 2.21 -35.25 -13.04
C ASP A 91 0.88 -34.57 -12.66
N VAL A 92 0.94 -33.43 -11.97
CA VAL A 92 -0.21 -32.65 -11.51
C VAL A 92 -0.29 -31.31 -12.25
N PHE A 93 -1.47 -31.01 -12.82
CA PHE A 93 -1.80 -29.72 -13.39
C PHE A 93 -2.77 -28.97 -12.46
N ARG A 94 -2.43 -27.74 -12.09
CA ARG A 94 -3.15 -26.96 -11.07
C ARG A 94 -4.00 -25.87 -11.71
N VAL A 95 -5.29 -25.81 -11.37
CA VAL A 95 -6.23 -24.81 -11.88
C VAL A 95 -6.80 -24.03 -10.71
N HIS A 96 -6.49 -22.73 -10.65
CA HIS A 96 -6.96 -21.85 -9.59
C HIS A 96 -8.13 -21.03 -10.11
N ILE A 97 -9.26 -21.07 -9.41
CA ILE A 97 -10.45 -20.28 -9.70
C ILE A 97 -10.56 -19.26 -8.58
N VAL A 98 -10.25 -18.00 -8.89
CA VAL A 98 -10.18 -16.91 -7.90
C VAL A 98 -11.37 -15.99 -8.06
N LYS A 99 -12.29 -16.01 -7.09
CA LYS A 99 -13.33 -14.98 -6.90
C LYS A 99 -12.84 -14.00 -5.84
N ASN A 100 -13.05 -12.70 -6.07
CA ASN A 100 -12.65 -11.61 -5.19
C ASN A 100 -11.12 -11.43 -5.05
N GLN A 101 -10.60 -10.21 -5.30
CA GLN A 101 -9.16 -9.94 -5.21
C GLN A 101 -8.68 -9.63 -3.79
N GLU A 102 -9.59 -9.38 -2.85
CA GLU A 102 -9.30 -9.08 -1.45
C GLU A 102 -9.28 -10.38 -0.61
N LEU A 103 -8.35 -11.29 -0.94
CA LEU A 103 -7.96 -12.37 -0.03
C LEU A 103 -6.55 -12.13 0.46
N GLU A 104 -6.37 -12.24 1.78
CA GLU A 104 -5.04 -12.34 2.36
C GLU A 104 -4.26 -13.46 1.67
N LYS A 105 -2.97 -13.21 1.40
CA LYS A 105 -2.01 -14.18 0.84
C LYS A 105 -2.27 -14.59 -0.61
N ILE A 106 -3.31 -14.09 -1.30
CA ILE A 106 -3.57 -14.42 -2.71
C ILE A 106 -2.41 -14.01 -3.64
N SER A 107 -1.66 -12.97 -3.23
CA SER A 107 -0.46 -12.48 -3.92
C SER A 107 0.62 -13.56 -4.07
N SER A 108 0.73 -14.50 -3.12
CA SER A 108 1.63 -15.67 -3.23
C SER A 108 1.32 -16.55 -4.44
N LEU A 109 0.03 -16.71 -4.81
CA LEU A 109 -0.40 -17.58 -5.90
C LEU A 109 -0.40 -16.89 -7.27
N ARG A 110 0.06 -15.64 -7.36
CA ARG A 110 0.18 -14.90 -8.64
C ARG A 110 1.35 -15.38 -9.51
N TRP A 111 1.91 -16.56 -9.22
CA TRP A 111 2.94 -17.25 -10.00
C TRP A 111 2.42 -17.96 -11.25
N TYR A 112 1.13 -18.28 -11.34
CA TYR A 112 0.56 -18.98 -12.49
C TYR A 112 0.22 -18.01 -13.63
N ASP A 113 0.16 -18.56 -14.84
CA ASP A 113 -0.36 -17.81 -15.98
C ASP A 113 -1.84 -17.47 -15.76
N ASN A 114 -2.22 -16.24 -16.07
CA ASN A 114 -3.59 -15.77 -15.86
C ASN A 114 -4.45 -15.98 -17.11
N ILE A 115 -5.64 -16.55 -16.93
CA ILE A 115 -6.76 -16.47 -17.87
C ILE A 115 -7.69 -15.38 -17.32
N GLY A 116 -7.55 -14.18 -17.86
CA GLY A 116 -8.40 -13.02 -17.53
C GLY A 116 -9.43 -12.69 -18.61
N MET A 117 -10.29 -11.72 -18.33
CA MET A 117 -11.38 -11.28 -19.21
C MET A 117 -10.92 -10.96 -20.64
N ASP A 118 -9.81 -10.25 -20.81
CA ASP A 118 -9.31 -9.85 -22.13
C ASP A 118 -9.00 -11.04 -23.05
N GLN A 119 -8.30 -12.03 -22.50
CA GLN A 119 -7.95 -13.24 -23.23
C GLN A 119 -9.22 -14.02 -23.58
N VAL A 120 -10.11 -14.20 -22.61
CA VAL A 120 -11.37 -14.94 -22.79
C VAL A 120 -12.28 -14.26 -23.81
N TYR A 121 -12.36 -12.92 -23.79
CA TYR A 121 -13.13 -12.15 -24.78
C TYR A 121 -12.61 -12.46 -26.18
N ARG A 122 -11.31 -12.28 -26.41
CA ARG A 122 -10.70 -12.49 -27.73
C ARG A 122 -10.89 -13.93 -28.20
N SER A 123 -10.64 -14.89 -27.32
CA SER A 123 -10.82 -16.31 -27.62
C SER A 123 -12.28 -16.65 -27.90
N SER A 124 -13.25 -15.97 -27.28
CA SER A 124 -14.68 -16.15 -27.57
C SER A 124 -15.06 -15.67 -28.97
N CYS A 125 -14.57 -14.49 -29.39
CA CYS A 125 -14.78 -14.01 -30.77
C CYS A 125 -14.18 -14.98 -31.81
N GLU A 126 -12.97 -15.48 -31.56
CA GLU A 126 -12.32 -16.45 -32.44
C GLU A 126 -13.03 -17.81 -32.45
N TYR A 127 -13.54 -18.26 -31.30
CA TYR A 127 -14.30 -19.50 -31.16
C TYR A 127 -15.59 -19.44 -31.99
N VAL A 128 -16.36 -18.36 -31.85
CA VAL A 128 -17.61 -18.17 -32.60
C VAL A 128 -17.34 -18.13 -34.10
N ARG A 129 -16.29 -17.41 -34.52
CA ARG A 129 -15.89 -17.33 -35.94
C ARG A 129 -15.58 -18.69 -36.56
N LYS A 130 -15.02 -19.62 -35.80
CA LYS A 130 -14.68 -20.97 -36.29
C LYS A 130 -15.87 -21.93 -36.33
N ASN A 131 -16.86 -21.72 -35.45
CA ASN A 131 -17.98 -22.66 -35.26
C ASN A 131 -19.29 -22.22 -35.94
N LEU A 132 -19.33 -21.01 -36.53
CA LEU A 132 -20.46 -20.58 -37.37
C LEU A 132 -20.43 -21.27 -38.73
N SER A 133 -21.42 -22.12 -39.00
CA SER A 133 -21.63 -22.76 -40.31
C SER A 133 -22.07 -21.71 -41.35
N HIS A 134 -21.31 -21.59 -42.44
CA HIS A 134 -21.55 -20.68 -43.58
C HIS A 134 -21.45 -19.17 -43.27
N SER A 135 -20.46 -18.73 -42.48
CA SER A 135 -20.21 -17.29 -42.27
C SER A 135 -19.74 -16.60 -43.56
N ASN A 136 -20.42 -15.53 -44.00
CA ASN A 136 -19.92 -14.64 -45.05
C ASN A 136 -18.76 -13.76 -44.53
N ASP A 137 -18.00 -13.13 -45.44
CA ASP A 137 -16.85 -12.28 -45.08
C ASP A 137 -17.21 -11.11 -44.16
N SER A 138 -18.45 -10.61 -44.25
CA SER A 138 -18.94 -9.52 -43.39
C SER A 138 -19.07 -9.95 -41.93
N ILE A 139 -19.62 -11.14 -41.65
CA ILE A 139 -19.68 -11.73 -40.31
C ILE A 139 -18.27 -11.96 -39.75
N ALA A 140 -17.38 -12.49 -40.59
CA ALA A 140 -15.99 -12.72 -40.19
C ALA A 140 -15.26 -11.39 -39.85
N ASN A 141 -15.53 -10.32 -40.60
CA ASN A 141 -14.97 -8.99 -40.35
C ASN A 141 -15.54 -8.36 -39.07
N LEU A 142 -16.82 -8.53 -38.77
CA LEU A 142 -17.44 -8.08 -37.52
C LEU A 142 -16.80 -8.76 -36.31
N LEU A 143 -16.68 -10.09 -36.33
CA LEU A 143 -16.07 -10.84 -35.23
C LEU A 143 -14.60 -10.46 -35.02
N LYS A 144 -13.86 -10.15 -36.10
CA LYS A 144 -12.51 -9.58 -36.01
C LYS A 144 -12.52 -8.17 -35.42
N ALA A 145 -13.49 -7.33 -35.79
CA ALA A 145 -13.63 -5.97 -35.24
C ALA A 145 -13.94 -5.99 -33.74
N LEU A 146 -14.87 -6.84 -33.29
CA LEU A 146 -15.21 -7.04 -31.88
C LEU A 146 -14.01 -7.52 -31.05
N GLY A 147 -13.12 -8.33 -31.64
CA GLY A 147 -11.91 -8.82 -30.98
C GLY A 147 -10.77 -7.79 -30.85
N ARG A 148 -10.88 -6.60 -31.45
CA ARG A 148 -9.84 -5.56 -31.35
C ARG A 148 -9.80 -4.96 -29.94
N GLN A 149 -8.59 -4.62 -29.48
CA GLN A 149 -8.37 -4.06 -28.14
C GLN A 149 -9.20 -2.79 -27.88
N ASP A 150 -9.31 -1.91 -28.87
CA ASP A 150 -10.00 -0.64 -28.74
C ASP A 150 -11.53 -0.73 -28.83
N ILE A 151 -12.07 -1.91 -29.15
CA ILE A 151 -13.50 -2.22 -29.03
C ILE A 151 -13.77 -2.97 -27.71
N ARG A 152 -12.88 -3.90 -27.33
CA ARG A 152 -12.95 -4.59 -26.03
C ARG A 152 -12.94 -3.62 -24.84
N SER A 153 -12.22 -2.51 -24.96
CA SER A 153 -12.14 -1.50 -23.90
C SER A 153 -13.43 -0.69 -23.71
N ILE A 154 -14.37 -0.71 -24.65
CA ILE A 154 -15.60 0.09 -24.61
C ILE A 154 -16.87 -0.75 -24.45
N LEU A 155 -16.87 -2.01 -24.91
CA LEU A 155 -18.03 -2.89 -24.77
C LEU A 155 -17.95 -3.72 -23.48
N ASN A 156 -19.07 -3.91 -22.82
CA ASN A 156 -19.15 -4.75 -21.62
C ASN A 156 -18.92 -6.23 -21.98
N PHE A 157 -18.06 -6.90 -21.20
CA PHE A 157 -17.67 -8.30 -21.42
C PHE A 157 -18.86 -9.26 -21.46
N GLU A 158 -19.72 -9.25 -20.43
CA GLU A 158 -20.86 -10.17 -20.31
C GLU A 158 -21.85 -10.00 -21.46
N ARG A 159 -22.11 -8.74 -21.85
CA ARG A 159 -22.95 -8.37 -22.99
C ARG A 159 -22.44 -8.94 -24.30
N VAL A 160 -21.13 -8.88 -24.53
CA VAL A 160 -20.52 -9.44 -25.73
C VAL A 160 -20.62 -10.96 -25.75
N ILE A 161 -20.36 -11.62 -24.61
CA ILE A 161 -20.53 -13.08 -24.52
C ILE A 161 -21.98 -13.49 -24.82
N CYS A 162 -22.97 -12.75 -24.31
CA CYS A 162 -24.39 -12.99 -24.62
C CYS A 162 -24.69 -12.83 -26.11
N TYR A 163 -24.22 -11.73 -26.72
CA TYR A 163 -24.39 -11.48 -28.14
C TYR A 163 -23.76 -12.59 -29.00
N LEU A 164 -22.54 -13.01 -28.66
CA LEU A 164 -21.84 -14.09 -29.37
C LEU A 164 -22.55 -15.44 -29.24
N GLU A 165 -23.11 -15.75 -28.07
CA GLU A 165 -23.89 -16.97 -27.86
C GLU A 165 -25.24 -16.92 -28.61
N ALA A 166 -25.91 -15.77 -28.64
CA ALA A 166 -27.12 -15.57 -29.44
C ALA A 166 -26.84 -15.80 -30.94
N LEU A 167 -25.71 -15.29 -31.46
CA LEU A 167 -25.30 -15.54 -32.84
C LEU A 167 -25.02 -17.02 -33.13
N LEU A 168 -24.37 -17.74 -32.20
CA LEU A 168 -24.11 -19.18 -32.34
C LEU A 168 -25.40 -20.02 -32.37
N ASN A 169 -26.42 -19.59 -31.63
CA ASN A 169 -27.72 -20.30 -31.57
C ASN A 169 -28.68 -19.90 -32.70
N THR A 170 -28.32 -18.90 -33.52
CA THR A 170 -29.14 -18.44 -34.63
C THR A 170 -28.93 -19.32 -35.88
N PRO A 171 -30.00 -19.76 -36.57
CA PRO A 171 -29.87 -20.49 -37.84
C PRO A 171 -29.15 -19.67 -38.93
N SER A 172 -28.35 -20.32 -39.78
CA SER A 172 -27.51 -19.66 -40.79
C SER A 172 -28.27 -18.70 -41.73
N GLU A 173 -29.53 -19.00 -42.05
CA GLU A 173 -30.36 -18.15 -42.93
C GLU A 173 -30.75 -16.81 -42.30
N GLN A 174 -30.81 -16.75 -40.97
CA GLN A 174 -31.24 -15.57 -40.22
C GLN A 174 -30.06 -14.76 -39.67
N LEU A 175 -28.84 -15.29 -39.76
CA LEU A 175 -27.63 -14.68 -39.20
C LEU A 175 -27.41 -13.22 -39.65
N PRO A 176 -27.56 -12.85 -40.94
CA PRO A 176 -27.37 -11.47 -41.39
C PRO A 176 -28.33 -10.47 -40.73
N ARG A 177 -29.57 -10.87 -40.45
CA ARG A 177 -30.57 -10.03 -39.75
C ARG A 177 -30.30 -9.98 -38.26
N ALA A 178 -29.96 -11.12 -37.65
CA ALA A 178 -29.66 -11.22 -36.23
C ALA A 178 -28.48 -10.33 -35.81
N ILE A 179 -27.52 -10.07 -36.70
CA ILE A 179 -26.38 -9.19 -36.43
C ILE A 179 -26.83 -7.76 -36.12
N SER A 180 -27.71 -7.19 -36.94
CA SER A 180 -28.19 -5.81 -36.80
C SER A 180 -29.31 -5.70 -35.77
N GLU A 181 -30.19 -6.70 -35.68
CA GLU A 181 -31.31 -6.71 -34.73
C GLU A 181 -30.86 -6.91 -33.27
N ASN A 182 -29.74 -7.61 -33.02
CA ASN A 182 -29.24 -7.87 -31.67
C ASN A 182 -28.18 -6.87 -31.18
N LEU A 183 -27.97 -5.73 -31.85
CA LEU A 183 -27.00 -4.70 -31.43
C LEU A 183 -27.25 -4.19 -30.00
N TYR A 184 -28.51 -4.14 -29.56
CA TYR A 184 -28.89 -3.75 -28.21
C TYR A 184 -28.28 -4.66 -27.13
N MET A 185 -28.02 -5.94 -27.43
CA MET A 185 -27.35 -6.86 -26.50
C MET A 185 -25.91 -6.43 -26.22
N LEU A 186 -25.25 -5.75 -27.16
CA LEU A 186 -23.93 -5.14 -26.97
C LEU A 186 -24.00 -3.80 -26.21
N GLY A 187 -25.21 -3.32 -25.88
CA GLY A 187 -25.43 -1.98 -25.35
C GLY A 187 -25.28 -0.90 -26.41
N LEU A 188 -25.68 -1.17 -27.65
CA LEU A 188 -25.63 -0.24 -28.77
C LEU A 188 -27.04 0.05 -29.30
N LEU A 189 -27.24 1.23 -29.87
CA LEU A 189 -28.47 1.66 -30.55
C LEU A 189 -28.72 0.84 -31.81
N ALA A 190 -29.98 0.77 -32.25
CA ALA A 190 -30.33 0.17 -33.53
C ALA A 190 -29.67 0.93 -34.68
N HIS A 191 -29.18 0.19 -35.68
CA HIS A 191 -28.59 0.78 -36.87
C HIS A 191 -28.99 0.00 -38.12
N LYS A 192 -29.94 0.57 -38.87
CA LYS A 192 -30.52 -0.06 -40.08
C LYS A 192 -29.50 -0.34 -41.18
N GLY A 193 -28.40 0.41 -41.22
CA GLY A 193 -27.30 0.26 -42.18
C GLY A 193 -26.18 -0.70 -41.75
N PHE A 194 -26.20 -1.19 -40.52
CA PHE A 194 -25.10 -1.97 -39.95
C PHE A 194 -24.93 -3.31 -40.67
N GLY A 195 -23.73 -3.57 -41.21
CA GLY A 195 -23.44 -4.82 -41.92
C GLY A 195 -23.79 -4.83 -43.41
N ILE A 196 -24.32 -3.74 -43.98
CA ILE A 196 -24.69 -3.64 -45.40
C ILE A 196 -23.47 -3.26 -46.25
N GLY A 197 -23.33 -3.86 -47.45
CA GLY A 197 -22.34 -3.42 -48.44
C GLY A 197 -20.92 -3.98 -48.29
N ALA A 198 -20.78 -5.20 -47.74
CA ALA A 198 -19.48 -5.86 -47.50
C ALA A 198 -18.49 -5.02 -46.66
N PRO A 199 -18.87 -4.59 -45.46
CA PRO A 199 -18.04 -3.73 -44.60
C PRO A 199 -16.70 -4.34 -44.23
N THR A 200 -15.69 -3.48 -44.16
CA THR A 200 -14.36 -3.84 -43.68
C THR A 200 -14.30 -3.85 -42.16
N ILE A 201 -13.22 -4.40 -41.60
CA ILE A 201 -12.98 -4.41 -40.15
C ILE A 201 -12.97 -2.96 -39.58
N ASP A 202 -12.37 -2.02 -40.30
CA ASP A 202 -12.28 -0.62 -39.86
C ASP A 202 -13.62 0.13 -40.00
N THR A 203 -14.47 -0.29 -40.95
CA THR A 203 -15.86 0.18 -41.07
C THR A 203 -16.64 -0.18 -39.81
N PHE A 204 -16.70 -1.47 -39.45
CA PHE A 204 -17.37 -1.92 -38.22
C PHE A 204 -16.82 -1.28 -36.96
N ARG A 205 -15.49 -1.16 -36.86
CA ARG A 205 -14.83 -0.49 -35.73
C ARG A 205 -15.32 0.95 -35.57
N SER A 206 -15.42 1.70 -36.66
CA SER A 206 -15.85 3.10 -36.65
C SER A 206 -17.32 3.22 -36.30
N GLU A 207 -18.17 2.34 -36.85
CA GLU A 207 -19.60 2.28 -36.54
C GLU A 207 -19.87 1.93 -35.07
N ILE A 208 -19.17 0.94 -34.51
CA ILE A 208 -19.30 0.54 -33.10
C ILE A 208 -18.88 1.69 -32.19
N LYS A 209 -17.75 2.35 -32.46
CA LYS A 209 -17.29 3.50 -31.66
C LYS A 209 -18.26 4.67 -31.71
N ARG A 210 -18.76 5.01 -32.91
CA ARG A 210 -19.76 6.07 -33.09
C ARG A 210 -21.02 5.77 -32.29
N ASN A 211 -21.52 4.54 -32.38
CA ASN A 211 -22.74 4.13 -31.68
C ASN A 211 -22.54 4.09 -30.15
N HIS A 212 -21.43 3.54 -29.68
CA HIS A 212 -21.10 3.50 -28.26
C HIS A 212 -21.00 4.91 -27.65
N GLU A 213 -20.34 5.84 -28.33
CA GLU A 213 -20.23 7.23 -27.87
C GLU A 213 -21.61 7.87 -27.69
N LEU A 214 -22.51 7.67 -28.66
CA LEU A 214 -23.88 8.18 -28.57
C LEU A 214 -24.65 7.52 -27.42
N THR A 215 -24.50 6.21 -27.24
CA THR A 215 -25.14 5.47 -26.16
C THR A 215 -24.64 5.93 -24.78
N ARG A 216 -23.33 6.22 -24.67
CA ARG A 216 -22.71 6.79 -23.46
C ARG A 216 -23.32 8.15 -23.13
N ARG A 217 -23.39 9.04 -24.12
CA ARG A 217 -23.96 10.39 -23.98
C ARG A 217 -25.41 10.37 -23.51
N ILE A 218 -26.27 9.54 -24.12
CA ILE A 218 -27.67 9.39 -23.64
C ILE A 218 -27.78 8.73 -22.27
N SER A 219 -26.75 8.02 -21.81
CA SER A 219 -26.73 7.38 -20.49
C SER A 219 -26.32 8.34 -19.36
N SER A 220 -25.52 9.38 -19.62
CA SER A 220 -25.09 10.34 -18.59
C SER A 220 -25.81 11.69 -18.65
N LEU A 221 -26.31 12.09 -19.84
CA LEU A 221 -27.00 13.35 -20.13
C LEU A 221 -26.42 14.56 -19.37
N GLU A 222 -25.31 15.08 -19.89
CA GLU A 222 -24.71 16.35 -19.45
C GLU A 222 -25.66 17.54 -19.68
N GLN A 223 -25.42 18.65 -18.99
CA GLN A 223 -26.28 19.85 -19.08
C GLN A 223 -26.50 20.32 -20.52
N LYS A 224 -25.44 20.29 -21.33
CA LYS A 224 -25.46 20.61 -22.75
C LYS A 224 -26.33 19.65 -23.56
N GLU A 225 -26.29 18.36 -23.25
CA GLU A 225 -27.07 17.33 -23.94
C GLU A 225 -28.56 17.43 -23.59
N ARG A 226 -28.89 17.80 -22.35
CA ARG A 226 -30.25 18.12 -21.93
C ARG A 226 -30.81 19.35 -22.67
N GLN A 227 -29.98 20.38 -22.85
CA GLN A 227 -30.35 21.56 -23.66
C GLN A 227 -30.57 21.19 -25.13
N ASN A 228 -29.74 20.30 -25.67
CA ASN A 228 -29.85 19.80 -27.04
C ASN A 228 -31.11 18.98 -27.27
N ILE A 229 -31.43 18.07 -26.34
CA ILE A 229 -32.65 17.27 -26.37
C ILE A 229 -33.89 18.16 -26.24
N THR A 230 -33.86 19.17 -25.35
CA THR A 230 -34.96 20.11 -25.16
C THR A 230 -35.19 20.98 -26.42
N SER A 231 -34.10 21.43 -27.04
CA SER A 231 -34.15 22.18 -28.30
C SER A 231 -34.59 21.32 -29.49
N TYR A 232 -34.25 20.04 -29.48
CA TYR A 232 -34.70 19.08 -30.48
C TYR A 232 -36.19 18.74 -30.32
N ALA A 233 -36.68 18.64 -29.07
CA ALA A 233 -38.08 18.42 -28.73
C ALA A 233 -38.99 19.61 -29.11
N SER A 234 -38.50 20.86 -28.97
CA SER A 234 -39.27 22.05 -29.36
C SER A 234 -39.46 22.19 -30.88
N VAL A 235 -38.54 21.63 -31.66
CA VAL A 235 -38.61 21.61 -33.14
C VAL A 235 -39.38 20.38 -33.65
N ASN A 236 -39.44 19.28 -32.88
CA ASN A 236 -40.12 18.03 -33.26
C ASN A 236 -41.07 17.54 -32.13
N PRO A 237 -42.22 18.20 -31.91
CA PRO A 237 -43.06 17.96 -30.73
C PRO A 237 -43.68 16.55 -30.64
N ASP A 238 -43.90 15.88 -31.77
CA ASP A 238 -44.50 14.53 -31.83
C ASP A 238 -43.44 13.40 -31.90
N ASN A 239 -42.15 13.70 -31.73
CA ASN A 239 -41.09 12.70 -31.87
C ASN A 239 -40.86 11.89 -30.56
N GLU A 240 -41.26 10.62 -30.58
CA GLU A 240 -41.10 9.67 -29.46
C GLU A 240 -39.63 9.46 -29.02
N LEU A 241 -38.65 9.78 -29.86
CA LEU A 241 -37.22 9.60 -29.60
C LEU A 241 -36.76 10.29 -28.31
N THR A 242 -37.22 11.51 -28.05
CA THR A 242 -36.81 12.27 -26.86
C THR A 242 -37.30 11.61 -25.58
N ARG A 243 -38.50 11.01 -25.62
CA ARG A 243 -39.07 10.24 -24.51
C ARG A 243 -38.32 8.94 -24.29
N LEU A 244 -37.94 8.24 -25.36
CA LEU A 244 -37.15 7.02 -25.30
C LEU A 244 -35.75 7.27 -24.70
N ILE A 245 -35.08 8.36 -25.09
CA ILE A 245 -33.78 8.78 -24.52
C ILE A 245 -33.90 9.05 -23.01
N LEU A 246 -34.92 9.81 -22.59
CA LEU A 246 -35.12 10.13 -21.17
C LEU A 246 -35.52 8.89 -20.35
N ASN A 247 -36.29 7.97 -20.92
CA ASN A 247 -36.64 6.71 -20.28
C ASN A 247 -35.41 5.80 -20.12
N TYR A 248 -34.58 5.68 -21.16
CA TYR A 248 -33.31 4.95 -21.08
C TYR A 248 -32.37 5.58 -20.05
N TYR A 249 -32.27 6.91 -20.01
CA TYR A 249 -31.48 7.61 -19.00
C TYR A 249 -31.90 7.25 -17.56
N ARG A 250 -33.20 7.10 -17.30
CA ARG A 250 -33.74 6.77 -15.97
C ARG A 250 -33.63 5.29 -15.60
N THR A 251 -33.94 4.40 -16.54
CA THR A 251 -34.11 2.95 -16.27
C THR A 251 -32.87 2.12 -16.58
N LYS A 252 -32.01 2.60 -17.50
CA LYS A 252 -30.90 1.85 -18.10
C LYS A 252 -31.32 0.54 -18.78
N ASP A 253 -32.60 0.40 -19.13
CA ASP A 253 -33.13 -0.78 -19.81
C ASP A 253 -32.62 -0.87 -21.25
N ILE A 254 -31.85 -1.92 -21.55
CA ILE A 254 -31.23 -2.14 -22.86
C ILE A 254 -32.25 -2.41 -23.97
N GLU A 255 -33.45 -2.90 -23.65
CA GLU A 255 -34.50 -3.16 -24.65
C GLU A 255 -34.96 -1.85 -25.33
N LEU A 256 -34.84 -0.71 -24.65
CA LEU A 256 -35.14 0.60 -25.22
C LEU A 256 -34.18 0.99 -26.35
N LEU A 257 -32.94 0.49 -26.35
CA LEU A 257 -31.95 0.77 -27.41
C LEU A 257 -32.38 0.21 -28.77
N LYS A 258 -33.21 -0.86 -28.77
CA LYS A 258 -33.78 -1.46 -29.99
C LYS A 258 -34.74 -0.52 -30.72
N GLN A 259 -35.33 0.43 -30.00
CA GLN A 259 -36.35 1.35 -30.51
C GLN A 259 -35.76 2.69 -30.98
N MET A 260 -34.46 2.91 -30.80
CA MET A 260 -33.78 4.18 -31.11
C MET A 260 -32.73 3.98 -32.20
N ASP A 261 -32.87 4.69 -33.32
CA ASP A 261 -31.92 4.64 -34.42
C ASP A 261 -30.71 5.57 -34.17
N VAL A 262 -29.50 5.06 -34.40
CA VAL A 262 -28.24 5.77 -34.14
C VAL A 262 -28.13 7.12 -34.85
N ASP A 263 -28.63 7.22 -36.09
CA ASP A 263 -28.54 8.44 -36.89
C ASP A 263 -29.51 9.51 -36.36
N GLU A 264 -30.65 9.11 -35.82
CA GLU A 264 -31.65 10.00 -35.23
C GLU A 264 -31.18 10.53 -33.86
N VAL A 265 -30.59 9.66 -33.03
CA VAL A 265 -29.99 10.06 -31.74
C VAL A 265 -28.84 11.04 -31.95
N GLU A 266 -27.97 10.82 -32.94
CA GLU A 266 -26.87 11.73 -33.22
C GLU A 266 -27.34 13.11 -33.67
N LYS A 267 -28.38 13.19 -34.50
CA LYS A 267 -29.01 14.46 -34.87
C LYS A 267 -29.56 15.19 -33.64
N CYS A 268 -30.14 14.45 -32.69
CA CYS A 268 -30.63 15.01 -31.43
C CYS A 268 -29.51 15.57 -30.55
N LEU A 269 -28.35 14.89 -30.49
CA LEU A 269 -27.25 15.24 -29.60
C LEU A 269 -26.24 16.26 -30.16
N LYS A 270 -26.22 16.52 -31.47
CA LYS A 270 -25.26 17.43 -32.14
C LYS A 270 -25.68 18.89 -32.25
N SER A 271 -26.75 19.31 -31.58
CA SER A 271 -27.05 20.73 -31.40
C SER A 271 -25.88 21.43 -30.65
N ALA A 272 -24.99 22.09 -31.38
CA ALA A 272 -23.90 22.99 -30.94
C ALA A 272 -22.70 22.47 -30.08
N ALA A 273 -21.49 22.68 -30.65
CA ALA A 273 -20.17 23.12 -30.11
C ALA A 273 -19.25 22.21 -29.24
N THR A 274 -18.29 21.57 -29.91
CA THR A 274 -17.11 20.78 -29.46
C THR A 274 -15.88 21.58 -28.99
N SER A 275 -15.06 21.03 -28.07
CA SER A 275 -13.57 21.07 -28.11
C SER A 275 -12.91 20.09 -27.11
N THR A 276 -11.71 19.57 -27.44
CA THR A 276 -10.91 18.54 -26.74
C THR A 276 -9.41 18.90 -26.72
N GLY A 277 -8.62 18.33 -25.78
CA GLY A 277 -7.17 18.06 -25.99
C GLY A 277 -6.29 17.91 -24.73
N THR A 278 -5.45 16.86 -24.67
CA THR A 278 -4.38 16.59 -23.68
C THR A 278 -3.15 15.96 -24.37
N THR A 279 -1.94 16.12 -23.83
CA THR A 279 -0.67 15.56 -24.37
C THR A 279 0.20 14.81 -23.31
N PRO A 280 1.11 13.89 -23.70
CA PRO A 280 1.79 12.94 -22.80
C PRO A 280 3.34 13.10 -22.67
N LYS A 281 3.97 12.35 -21.71
CA LYS A 281 5.42 12.32 -21.37
C LYS A 281 6.08 10.92 -21.56
N GLN A 282 7.42 10.87 -21.67
CA GLN A 282 8.28 9.66 -21.71
C GLN A 282 9.53 9.76 -20.79
N SER A 283 10.13 8.60 -20.42
CA SER A 283 11.15 8.38 -19.36
C SER A 283 12.45 7.70 -19.85
N ASN A 284 13.56 7.84 -19.10
CA ASN A 284 14.75 6.95 -19.13
C ASN A 284 15.29 6.64 -17.71
N LYS A 285 16.02 5.52 -17.54
CA LYS A 285 16.36 4.82 -16.28
C LYS A 285 17.46 5.47 -15.42
N SER A 286 17.19 5.62 -14.12
CA SER A 286 18.07 6.13 -13.05
C SER A 286 18.12 5.19 -11.83
N THR A 287 19.12 5.37 -10.96
CA THR A 287 19.34 4.56 -9.74
C THR A 287 18.37 4.99 -8.63
N THR A 288 17.67 4.04 -7.99
CA THR A 288 16.59 4.34 -7.04
C THR A 288 17.10 4.45 -5.59
N VAL A 289 16.76 5.54 -4.88
CA VAL A 289 17.12 5.83 -3.47
C VAL A 289 15.89 6.33 -2.69
N ASN A 290 15.89 6.28 -1.35
CA ASN A 290 14.79 6.84 -0.54
C ASN A 290 14.83 8.38 -0.48
N ALA A 291 13.77 9.02 0.03
CA ALA A 291 13.69 10.48 0.10
C ALA A 291 14.76 11.15 0.97
N THR A 292 15.17 10.52 2.07
CA THR A 292 16.16 11.09 3.00
C THR A 292 17.57 11.05 2.42
N THR A 293 17.96 9.95 1.77
CA THR A 293 19.20 9.81 1.02
C THR A 293 19.24 10.77 -0.17
N ALA A 294 18.13 10.92 -0.92
CA ALA A 294 18.04 11.89 -2.01
C ALA A 294 18.25 13.33 -1.51
N ALA A 295 17.65 13.67 -0.36
CA ALA A 295 17.82 14.98 0.25
C ALA A 295 19.28 15.24 0.67
N ALA A 296 19.93 14.26 1.31
CA ALA A 296 21.34 14.37 1.68
C ALA A 296 22.26 14.55 0.46
N GLN A 297 22.00 13.81 -0.63
CA GLN A 297 22.73 13.95 -1.90
C GLN A 297 22.58 15.36 -2.48
N LEU A 298 21.35 15.88 -2.58
CA LEU A 298 21.12 17.25 -3.07
C LEU A 298 21.86 18.32 -2.26
N VAL A 299 21.95 18.16 -0.94
CA VAL A 299 22.69 19.11 -0.10
C VAL A 299 24.19 19.04 -0.36
N PHE A 300 24.78 17.84 -0.40
CA PHE A 300 26.22 17.67 -0.60
C PHE A 300 26.68 17.96 -2.03
N ASP A 301 25.84 17.71 -3.03
CA ASP A 301 26.10 18.01 -4.45
C ASP A 301 25.92 19.51 -4.79
N ASN A 302 25.61 20.35 -3.79
CA ASN A 302 25.31 21.79 -3.93
C ASN A 302 24.04 22.13 -4.73
N ASP A 303 23.16 21.15 -4.96
CA ASP A 303 21.89 21.28 -5.67
C ASP A 303 20.71 21.61 -4.72
N HIS A 304 20.98 22.22 -3.56
CA HIS A 304 19.94 22.55 -2.55
C HIS A 304 18.79 23.40 -3.13
N GLU A 305 19.09 24.30 -4.07
CA GLU A 305 18.08 25.15 -4.73
C GLU A 305 17.01 24.32 -5.48
N GLN A 306 17.31 23.06 -5.85
CA GLN A 306 16.36 22.18 -6.51
C GLN A 306 15.37 21.50 -5.55
N ILE A 307 15.57 21.61 -4.22
CA ILE A 307 14.73 20.92 -3.23
C ILE A 307 13.28 21.38 -3.31
N GLU A 308 13.03 22.68 -3.54
CA GLU A 308 11.66 23.21 -3.67
C GLU A 308 10.95 22.63 -4.89
N ASP A 309 11.60 22.60 -6.06
CA ASP A 309 11.09 21.96 -7.28
C ASP A 309 10.82 20.46 -7.09
N VAL A 310 11.68 19.76 -6.33
CA VAL A 310 11.48 18.34 -6.02
C VAL A 310 10.24 18.15 -5.15
N ILE A 311 10.04 18.99 -4.12
CA ILE A 311 8.84 18.95 -3.27
C ILE A 311 7.57 19.20 -4.09
N GLU A 312 7.58 20.14 -5.04
CA GLU A 312 6.42 20.38 -5.92
C GLU A 312 6.09 19.17 -6.81
N LYS A 313 7.12 18.52 -7.39
CA LYS A 313 6.93 17.28 -8.16
C LYS A 313 6.37 16.15 -7.29
N VAL A 314 6.82 16.07 -6.03
CA VAL A 314 6.28 15.12 -5.04
C VAL A 314 4.82 15.38 -4.79
N GLN A 315 4.47 16.63 -4.54
CA GLN A 315 3.10 17.03 -4.28
C GLN A 315 2.18 16.66 -5.45
N GLN A 316 2.57 16.98 -6.70
CA GLN A 316 1.79 16.59 -7.88
C GLN A 316 1.64 15.07 -7.99
N ALA A 317 2.74 14.33 -7.84
CA ALA A 317 2.72 12.88 -8.03
C ALA A 317 1.91 12.12 -6.97
N ILE A 318 1.91 12.60 -5.72
CA ILE A 318 1.24 11.95 -4.59
C ILE A 318 -0.22 12.41 -4.46
N ASP A 319 -0.50 13.71 -4.66
CA ASP A 319 -1.85 14.26 -4.48
C ASP A 319 -2.76 13.95 -5.67
N GLU A 320 -2.22 13.75 -6.88
CA GLU A 320 -3.01 13.42 -8.10
C GLU A 320 -3.10 11.91 -8.38
N ARG A 321 -2.75 11.06 -7.39
CA ARG A 321 -2.73 9.61 -7.58
C ARG A 321 -4.15 9.04 -7.78
N PRO A 322 -4.32 8.00 -8.63
CA PRO A 322 -5.65 7.48 -8.98
C PRO A 322 -6.34 6.69 -7.85
N ASP A 323 -5.58 6.17 -6.88
CA ASP A 323 -6.08 5.42 -5.73
C ASP A 323 -5.44 5.99 -4.46
N SER A 324 -6.24 6.67 -3.63
CA SER A 324 -5.79 7.31 -2.39
C SER A 324 -5.76 6.37 -1.20
N ASP A 325 -6.48 5.25 -1.27
CA ASP A 325 -6.90 4.48 -0.09
C ASP A 325 -5.95 3.32 0.21
N LYS A 326 -4.95 3.09 -0.66
CA LYS A 326 -3.96 2.01 -0.52
C LYS A 326 -2.54 2.56 -0.48
N ALA A 327 -1.69 1.87 0.28
CA ALA A 327 -0.26 2.17 0.31
C ALA A 327 0.37 1.96 -1.08
N ASP A 328 1.16 2.92 -1.54
CA ASP A 328 1.80 2.90 -2.86
C ASP A 328 3.27 3.34 -2.79
N LYS A 329 4.05 2.95 -3.81
CA LYS A 329 5.44 3.35 -4.01
C LYS A 329 5.51 4.29 -5.20
N VAL A 330 5.67 5.59 -4.93
CA VAL A 330 5.83 6.64 -5.95
C VAL A 330 7.31 6.84 -6.26
N GLU A 331 7.66 6.88 -7.54
CA GLU A 331 9.03 7.14 -8.01
C GLU A 331 9.10 8.48 -8.73
N ILE A 332 10.04 9.34 -8.33
CA ILE A 332 10.25 10.67 -8.90
C ILE A 332 11.70 10.80 -9.34
N SER A 333 11.92 11.28 -10.55
CA SER A 333 13.28 11.55 -11.03
C SER A 333 13.83 12.83 -10.41
N VAL A 334 14.99 12.72 -9.75
CA VAL A 334 15.74 13.83 -9.15
C VAL A 334 17.16 13.75 -9.71
N GLY A 335 17.53 14.66 -10.62
CA GLY A 335 18.80 14.57 -11.34
C GLY A 335 19.01 13.21 -12.03
N ASN A 336 20.10 12.52 -11.67
CA ASN A 336 20.46 11.19 -12.18
C ASN A 336 19.93 10.03 -11.31
N THR A 337 19.21 10.31 -10.22
CA THR A 337 18.63 9.33 -9.30
C THR A 337 17.09 9.33 -9.37
N LYS A 338 16.51 8.24 -8.88
CA LYS A 338 15.07 8.02 -8.75
C LYS A 338 14.77 8.02 -7.26
N MET A 339 14.11 9.05 -6.77
CA MET A 339 13.63 9.08 -5.40
C MET A 339 12.38 8.21 -5.28
N LYS A 340 12.41 7.22 -4.39
CA LYS A 340 11.29 6.37 -4.01
C LYS A 340 10.66 6.90 -2.73
N ILE A 341 9.34 7.10 -2.77
CA ILE A 341 8.52 7.52 -1.64
C ILE A 341 7.48 6.44 -1.39
N ASN A 342 7.39 6.00 -0.13
CA ASN A 342 6.34 5.11 0.33
C ASN A 342 5.20 5.99 0.84
N VAL A 343 4.08 5.96 0.13
CA VAL A 343 2.87 6.70 0.50
C VAL A 343 2.01 5.80 1.37
N GLU A 344 1.62 6.30 2.54
CA GLU A 344 0.83 5.54 3.52
C GLU A 344 -0.45 6.33 3.86
N PRO A 345 -1.64 5.84 3.44
CA PRO A 345 -2.91 6.54 3.65
C PRO A 345 -3.21 6.82 5.12
N ALA A 346 -2.85 5.90 6.03
CA ALA A 346 -3.07 6.05 7.47
C ALA A 346 -2.39 7.31 8.04
N THR A 347 -1.16 7.60 7.62
CA THR A 347 -0.40 8.76 8.10
C THR A 347 -0.80 10.05 7.39
N GLU A 348 -1.29 9.97 6.14
CA GLU A 348 -1.95 11.09 5.47
C GLU A 348 -3.24 11.49 6.19
N ALA A 349 -4.08 10.51 6.56
CA ALA A 349 -5.30 10.73 7.32
C ALA A 349 -4.99 11.37 8.67
N LEU A 350 -3.99 10.86 9.40
CA LEU A 350 -3.52 11.45 10.65
C LEU A 350 -3.10 12.91 10.47
N ALA A 351 -2.30 13.22 9.43
CA ALA A 351 -1.85 14.58 9.15
C ALA A 351 -3.01 15.53 8.83
N GLN A 352 -4.05 15.04 8.15
CA GLN A 352 -5.20 15.84 7.71
C GLN A 352 -6.31 15.99 8.77
N THR A 353 -6.42 15.05 9.70
CA THR A 353 -7.55 15.00 10.66
C THR A 353 -7.13 15.30 12.09
N VAL A 354 -5.91 14.95 12.51
CA VAL A 354 -5.48 15.03 13.92
C VAL A 354 -4.43 16.12 14.15
N SER A 355 -3.71 16.53 13.10
CA SER A 355 -2.60 17.49 13.15
C SER A 355 -2.89 18.74 12.31
N THR A 356 -3.90 19.52 12.73
CA THR A 356 -4.48 20.64 11.96
C THR A 356 -4.32 22.00 12.68
N GLU A 357 -4.89 23.06 12.11
CA GLU A 357 -5.02 24.37 12.79
C GLU A 357 -5.83 24.27 14.06
N GLU A 358 -6.86 23.41 14.06
CA GLU A 358 -7.78 23.23 15.17
C GLU A 358 -7.25 22.21 16.19
N TYR A 359 -6.52 21.19 15.74
CA TYR A 359 -6.20 20.01 16.55
C TYR A 359 -4.70 19.75 16.71
N TRP A 360 -4.30 19.46 17.95
CA TRP A 360 -2.92 19.23 18.38
C TRP A 360 -2.70 17.78 18.82
N GLY A 361 -3.32 16.82 18.13
CA GLY A 361 -3.43 15.46 18.64
C GLY A 361 -4.84 15.12 19.11
N GLY A 362 -4.97 13.96 19.76
CA GLY A 362 -6.24 13.53 20.32
C GLY A 362 -6.23 12.11 20.85
N ILE A 363 -7.41 11.64 21.23
CA ILE A 363 -7.65 10.32 21.82
C ILE A 363 -8.72 9.61 21.00
N ILE A 364 -8.48 8.34 20.68
CA ILE A 364 -9.43 7.41 20.11
C ILE A 364 -9.59 6.26 21.09
N TYR A 365 -10.83 5.91 21.41
CA TYR A 365 -11.13 4.70 22.19
C TYR A 365 -11.51 3.56 21.25
N GLY A 366 -10.75 2.47 21.28
CA GLY A 366 -10.98 1.30 20.43
C GLY A 366 -10.00 0.16 20.67
N ASP A 367 -10.54 -1.06 20.78
CA ASP A 367 -9.76 -2.30 20.87
C ASP A 367 -9.22 -2.71 19.50
N VAL A 368 -8.10 -2.08 19.12
CA VAL A 368 -7.38 -2.42 17.89
C VAL A 368 -6.09 -3.18 18.17
N LYS A 369 -5.76 -4.11 17.28
CA LYS A 369 -4.49 -4.85 17.36
C LYS A 369 -3.31 -3.99 16.93
N ASN A 370 -3.51 -3.12 15.95
CA ASN A 370 -2.52 -2.18 15.42
C ASN A 370 -3.15 -0.78 15.30
N PRO A 371 -2.45 0.31 15.65
CA PRO A 371 -2.99 1.67 15.47
C PRO A 371 -3.29 2.03 14.02
N LYS A 372 -2.66 1.36 13.03
CA LYS A 372 -3.03 1.49 11.61
C LYS A 372 -4.50 1.15 11.37
N ASP A 373 -5.02 0.10 12.03
CA ASP A 373 -6.43 -0.31 11.88
C ASP A 373 -7.40 0.77 12.39
N ALA A 374 -6.99 1.55 13.41
CA ALA A 374 -7.76 2.68 13.91
C ALA A 374 -7.68 3.88 12.94
N LEU A 375 -6.52 4.11 12.34
CA LEU A 375 -6.30 5.19 11.37
C LEU A 375 -7.04 4.96 10.04
N ASP A 376 -6.95 3.74 9.50
CA ASP A 376 -7.65 3.34 8.26
C ASP A 376 -9.18 3.39 8.43
N ALA A 377 -9.67 3.34 9.66
CA ALA A 377 -11.08 3.38 9.99
C ALA A 377 -11.44 4.53 10.94
N LEU A 378 -10.76 5.68 10.82
CA LEU A 378 -10.98 6.86 11.66
C LEU A 378 -12.46 7.25 11.78
N GLU A 379 -13.23 7.14 10.69
CA GLU A 379 -14.67 7.45 10.68
C GLU A 379 -15.52 6.55 11.60
N LYS A 380 -15.02 5.36 11.96
CA LYS A 380 -15.73 4.41 12.83
C LYS A 380 -15.56 4.71 14.31
N TYR A 381 -14.55 5.48 14.69
CA TYR A 381 -14.20 5.74 16.07
C TYR A 381 -14.44 7.21 16.43
N GLU A 382 -14.80 7.45 17.69
CA GLU A 382 -14.92 8.82 18.20
C GLU A 382 -13.52 9.36 18.51
N LEU A 383 -13.17 10.48 17.87
CA LEU A 383 -11.95 11.23 18.14
C LEU A 383 -12.26 12.32 19.17
N ILE A 384 -11.54 12.31 20.29
CA ILE A 384 -11.51 13.41 21.26
C ILE A 384 -10.27 14.26 20.96
N PRO A 385 -10.42 15.41 20.28
CA PRO A 385 -9.26 16.19 19.86
C PRO A 385 -8.68 17.05 20.99
N PHE A 386 -7.37 17.32 20.90
CA PHE A 386 -6.73 18.38 21.68
C PHE A 386 -6.90 19.71 20.95
N ASP A 387 -8.06 20.34 21.17
CA ASP A 387 -8.45 21.59 20.52
C ASP A 387 -8.05 22.85 21.33
N ALA A 388 -8.43 24.02 20.81
CA ALA A 388 -8.21 25.28 21.51
C ALA A 388 -8.88 25.34 22.89
N SER A 389 -10.05 24.69 23.06
CA SER A 389 -10.75 24.67 24.35
C SER A 389 -9.99 23.84 25.39
N TYR A 390 -9.44 22.70 24.97
CA TYR A 390 -8.59 21.83 25.77
C TYR A 390 -7.32 22.57 26.20
N ILE A 391 -6.62 23.23 25.27
CA ILE A 391 -5.40 24.00 25.57
C ILE A 391 -5.69 25.19 26.49
N ASN A 392 -6.76 25.94 26.23
CA ASN A 392 -7.13 27.10 27.04
C ASN A 392 -7.44 26.70 28.49
N SER A 393 -8.29 25.70 28.67
CA SER A 393 -8.76 25.28 29.99
C SER A 393 -7.68 24.58 30.81
N ARG A 394 -6.88 23.71 30.19
CA ARG A 394 -5.88 22.88 30.91
C ARG A 394 -4.54 23.58 31.09
N ILE A 395 -4.10 24.37 30.12
CA ILE A 395 -2.75 24.96 30.14
C ILE A 395 -2.83 26.45 30.50
N ARG A 396 -3.50 27.26 29.69
CA ARG A 396 -3.46 28.72 29.82
C ARG A 396 -4.14 29.23 31.09
N GLU A 397 -5.32 28.71 31.41
CA GLU A 397 -6.03 29.08 32.63
C GLU A 397 -5.27 28.66 33.89
N TYR A 398 -4.71 27.45 33.91
CA TYR A 398 -3.91 26.96 35.02
C TYR A 398 -2.69 27.88 35.25
N LEU A 399 -1.91 28.17 34.21
CA LEU A 399 -0.74 29.05 34.34
C LEU A 399 -1.15 30.47 34.74
N SER A 400 -2.26 30.99 34.22
CA SER A 400 -2.79 32.30 34.63
C SER A 400 -3.14 32.33 36.12
N ARG A 401 -3.73 31.26 36.65
CA ARG A 401 -4.01 31.14 38.09
C ARG A 401 -2.71 30.98 38.89
N ALA A 402 -1.79 30.14 38.45
CA ALA A 402 -0.49 29.94 39.10
C ALA A 402 0.28 31.26 39.24
N LYS A 403 0.30 32.11 38.19
CA LYS A 403 0.89 33.47 38.25
C LYS A 403 0.31 34.35 39.34
N ARG A 404 -0.96 34.17 39.71
CA ARG A 404 -1.62 34.98 40.76
C ARG A 404 -1.29 34.49 42.17
N TYR A 405 -1.03 33.20 42.34
CA TYR A 405 -0.83 32.58 43.65
C TYR A 405 0.65 32.33 43.98
N ILE A 406 1.51 32.20 42.98
CA ILE A 406 2.96 32.05 43.14
C ILE A 406 3.60 33.41 42.87
N THR A 407 3.57 34.30 43.86
CA THR A 407 4.11 35.66 43.73
C THR A 407 5.61 35.76 43.99
N ASP A 408 6.17 34.75 44.66
CA ASP A 408 7.57 34.75 45.10
C ASP A 408 8.53 34.13 44.06
N SER A 409 8.02 33.80 42.87
CA SER A 409 8.80 33.19 41.78
C SER A 409 8.16 33.47 40.41
N ASP A 410 9.00 33.69 39.40
CA ASP A 410 8.57 33.87 38.01
C ASP A 410 8.27 32.53 37.29
N ALA A 411 8.29 31.40 38.00
CA ALA A 411 8.10 30.05 37.46
C ALA A 411 6.90 29.92 36.50
N ALA A 412 5.72 30.41 36.91
CA ALA A 412 4.50 30.31 36.09
C ALA A 412 4.53 31.26 34.87
N GLU A 413 5.25 32.38 34.95
CA GLU A 413 5.45 33.30 33.83
C GLU A 413 6.43 32.74 32.79
N GLU A 414 7.54 32.16 33.24
CA GLU A 414 8.54 31.55 32.37
C GLU A 414 7.98 30.33 31.61
N ILE A 415 7.21 29.46 32.27
CA ILE A 415 6.56 28.33 31.60
C ILE A 415 5.51 28.83 30.59
N SER A 416 4.70 29.82 30.97
CA SER A 416 3.66 30.38 30.11
C SER A 416 4.23 31.07 28.87
N SER A 417 5.26 31.90 29.03
CA SER A 417 5.92 32.57 27.90
C SER A 417 6.62 31.57 26.97
N SER A 418 7.26 30.55 27.53
CA SER A 418 7.87 29.46 26.75
C SER A 418 6.83 28.66 25.96
N PHE A 419 5.66 28.39 26.56
CA PHE A 419 4.56 27.70 25.89
C PHE A 419 3.99 28.50 24.73
N GLU A 420 3.76 29.81 24.89
CA GLU A 420 3.28 30.64 23.78
C GLU A 420 4.33 30.80 22.67
N ALA A 421 5.62 30.88 23.01
CA ALA A 421 6.69 30.88 22.01
C ALA A 421 6.73 29.57 21.20
N PHE A 422 6.51 28.44 21.86
CA PHE A 422 6.36 27.13 21.20
C PHE A 422 5.12 27.12 20.30
N ALA A 423 3.97 27.59 20.79
CA ALA A 423 2.73 27.62 20.03
C ALA A 423 2.80 28.48 18.77
N LEU A 424 3.40 29.66 18.87
CA LEU A 424 3.65 30.55 17.74
C LEU A 424 4.59 29.91 16.70
N SER A 425 5.59 29.16 17.17
CA SER A 425 6.53 28.48 16.27
C SER A 425 5.90 27.26 15.60
N ARG A 426 5.01 26.52 16.29
CA ARG A 426 4.21 25.43 15.71
C ARG A 426 3.35 25.93 14.56
N GLN A 427 2.69 27.08 14.74
CA GLN A 427 1.82 27.67 13.72
C GLN A 427 2.59 27.99 12.42
N ARG A 428 3.87 28.39 12.51
CA ARG A 428 4.71 28.69 11.34
C ARG A 428 5.05 27.48 10.48
N ILE A 429 5.04 26.27 11.04
CA ILE A 429 5.40 25.04 10.31
C ILE A 429 4.19 24.16 9.97
N LEU A 430 2.99 24.54 10.41
CA LEU A 430 1.79 23.72 10.35
C LEU A 430 1.40 23.32 8.92
N HIS A 431 1.50 24.24 7.96
CA HIS A 431 1.15 23.97 6.55
C HIS A 431 2.06 22.92 5.90
N TYR A 432 3.17 22.55 6.54
CA TYR A 432 4.06 21.49 6.10
C TYR A 432 3.69 20.09 6.62
N SER A 433 2.72 19.98 7.54
CA SER A 433 2.28 18.72 8.20
C SER A 433 2.07 17.57 7.20
N LYS A 434 1.36 17.82 6.09
CA LYS A 434 1.03 16.81 5.07
C LYS A 434 2.25 16.16 4.42
N ARG A 435 3.37 16.89 4.27
CA ARG A 435 4.62 16.39 3.64
C ARG A 435 5.64 15.91 4.67
N LEU A 436 5.50 16.30 5.94
CA LEU A 436 6.34 15.80 7.04
C LEU A 436 6.09 14.31 7.36
N GLN A 437 4.95 13.76 6.94
CA GLN A 437 4.61 12.35 7.13
C GLN A 437 5.33 11.39 6.16
N ASP A 438 5.74 11.85 4.97
CA ASP A 438 6.37 10.99 3.95
C ASP A 438 7.73 11.49 3.42
N ILE A 439 7.97 12.80 3.37
CA ILE A 439 9.26 13.40 2.98
C ILE A 439 9.81 14.40 4.01
N PRO A 440 9.88 14.05 5.31
CA PRO A 440 10.25 14.97 6.39
C PRO A 440 11.59 15.68 6.17
N MET A 441 12.61 14.95 5.70
CA MET A 441 13.94 15.50 5.50
C MET A 441 13.98 16.63 4.46
N LEU A 442 13.34 16.42 3.30
CA LEU A 442 13.28 17.44 2.24
C LEU A 442 12.60 18.72 2.75
N GLN A 443 11.49 18.53 3.46
CA GLN A 443 10.69 19.65 3.99
C GLN A 443 11.46 20.45 5.06
N VAL A 444 12.15 19.75 5.96
CA VAL A 444 12.99 20.37 6.99
C VAL A 444 14.16 21.13 6.38
N ILE A 445 14.86 20.56 5.40
CA ILE A 445 15.99 21.24 4.74
C ILE A 445 15.53 22.49 3.97
N ASN A 446 14.38 22.42 3.29
CA ASN A 446 13.83 23.56 2.53
C ASN A 446 13.56 24.78 3.42
N LYS A 447 13.05 24.57 4.64
CA LYS A 447 12.66 25.64 5.59
C LYS A 447 13.37 25.50 6.94
N TYR A 448 14.66 25.17 6.91
CA TYR A 448 15.44 24.81 8.10
C TYR A 448 15.32 25.81 9.25
N LYS A 449 15.35 27.12 8.97
CA LYS A 449 15.26 28.17 10.00
C LYS A 449 13.97 28.07 10.84
N ASP A 450 12.84 27.87 10.19
CA ASP A 450 11.54 27.77 10.86
C ASP A 450 11.49 26.54 11.77
N PHE A 451 12.01 25.40 11.30
CA PHE A 451 12.09 24.16 12.07
C PHE A 451 13.11 24.23 13.21
N ALA A 452 14.26 24.87 13.01
CA ALA A 452 15.27 25.06 14.06
C ALA A 452 14.75 25.96 15.19
N GLU A 453 14.03 27.04 14.85
CA GLU A 453 13.34 27.88 15.83
C GLU A 453 12.25 27.13 16.59
N TYR A 454 11.45 26.32 15.87
CA TYR A 454 10.42 25.48 16.46
C TYR A 454 10.98 24.50 17.50
N LEU A 455 12.03 23.76 17.13
CA LEU A 455 12.68 22.82 18.04
C LEU A 455 13.28 23.54 19.25
N SER A 456 13.95 24.67 19.02
CA SER A 456 14.53 25.49 20.09
C SER A 456 13.47 26.01 21.07
N ALA A 457 12.28 26.38 20.58
CA ALA A 457 11.17 26.82 21.43
C ALA A 457 10.65 25.68 22.31
N TYR A 458 10.56 24.46 21.78
CA TYR A 458 10.16 23.29 22.57
C TYR A 458 11.24 22.88 23.59
N GLU A 459 12.52 22.92 23.23
CA GLU A 459 13.64 22.69 24.16
C GLU A 459 13.61 23.66 25.36
N ARG A 460 13.34 24.95 25.10
CA ARG A 460 13.15 25.97 26.15
C ARG A 460 11.96 25.66 27.06
N LEU A 461 10.84 25.22 26.47
CA LEU A 461 9.65 24.84 27.24
C LEU A 461 9.94 23.66 28.17
N LEU A 462 10.56 22.58 27.69
CA LEU A 462 10.91 21.43 28.53
C LEU A 462 11.92 21.80 29.61
N THR A 463 12.92 22.62 29.29
CA THR A 463 13.89 23.13 30.27
C THR A 463 13.21 23.96 31.36
N SER A 464 12.30 24.86 30.97
CA SER A 464 11.52 25.70 31.89
C SER A 464 10.67 24.84 32.84
N ILE A 465 9.93 23.86 32.29
CA ILE A 465 9.17 22.89 33.09
C ILE A 465 10.09 22.14 34.06
N LYS A 466 11.19 21.58 33.58
CA LYS A 466 12.12 20.79 34.39
C LYS A 466 12.68 21.58 35.58
N ASN A 467 13.06 22.84 35.35
CA ASN A 467 13.65 23.71 36.36
C ASN A 467 12.62 24.18 37.39
N HIS A 468 11.40 24.50 36.95
CA HIS A 468 10.38 25.14 37.78
C HIS A 468 9.30 24.19 38.32
N PHE A 469 9.29 22.92 37.92
CA PHE A 469 8.29 21.94 38.35
C PHE A 469 8.15 21.84 39.86
N ALA A 470 9.27 21.82 40.61
CA ALA A 470 9.24 21.70 42.07
C ALA A 470 8.52 22.88 42.74
N ILE A 471 8.57 24.07 42.15
CA ILE A 471 7.90 25.26 42.65
C ILE A 471 6.39 25.12 42.47
N LEU A 472 5.95 24.77 41.25
CA LEU A 472 4.53 24.49 40.97
C LEU A 472 3.98 23.37 41.86
N TRP A 473 4.75 22.28 41.99
CA TRP A 473 4.38 21.12 42.79
C TRP A 473 4.20 21.44 44.27
N SER A 474 5.03 22.31 44.83
CA SER A 474 4.95 22.66 46.25
C SER A 474 3.66 23.40 46.62
N VAL A 475 3.02 24.05 45.64
CA VAL A 475 1.76 24.79 45.82
C VAL A 475 0.55 23.95 45.40
N ASP A 476 0.62 23.28 44.25
CA ASP A 476 -0.44 22.41 43.74
C ASP A 476 0.15 21.18 43.03
N SER A 477 0.39 20.11 43.81
CA SER A 477 0.92 18.85 43.27
C SER A 477 0.04 18.19 42.20
N VAL A 478 -1.29 18.33 42.28
CA VAL A 478 -2.22 17.70 41.34
C VAL A 478 -2.22 18.48 40.03
N GLY A 479 -2.43 19.80 40.12
CA GLY A 479 -2.45 20.67 38.95
C GLY A 479 -1.08 20.77 38.26
N ALA A 480 0.03 20.78 39.00
CA ALA A 480 1.37 20.78 38.45
C ALA A 480 1.65 19.51 37.62
N ARG A 481 1.15 18.35 38.08
CA ARG A 481 1.26 17.10 37.32
C ARG A 481 0.34 17.12 36.09
N ASP A 482 -0.90 17.58 36.24
CA ASP A 482 -1.87 17.63 35.15
C ASP A 482 -1.39 18.52 34.00
N ILE A 483 -0.86 19.71 34.29
CA ILE A 483 -0.36 20.60 33.23
C ILE A 483 0.84 20.02 32.49
N VAL A 484 1.79 19.42 33.22
CA VAL A 484 2.97 18.81 32.59
C VAL A 484 2.56 17.65 31.71
N ASN A 485 1.70 16.77 32.22
CA ASN A 485 1.12 15.67 31.45
C ASN A 485 0.36 16.16 30.22
N THR A 486 -0.40 17.24 30.34
CA THR A 486 -1.12 17.84 29.22
C THR A 486 -0.16 18.36 28.15
N ILE A 487 0.89 19.10 28.52
CA ILE A 487 1.86 19.67 27.57
C ILE A 487 2.62 18.57 26.83
N ILE A 488 3.11 17.54 27.52
CA ILE A 488 3.88 16.46 26.87
C ILE A 488 3.02 15.53 26.01
N SER A 489 1.69 15.60 26.15
CA SER A 489 0.75 14.81 25.36
C SER A 489 0.32 15.49 24.06
N LEU A 490 0.65 16.76 23.88
CA LEU A 490 0.39 17.47 22.62
C LEU A 490 1.18 16.84 21.47
N ASP A 491 0.63 16.94 20.27
CA ASP A 491 1.16 16.36 19.04
C ASP A 491 1.34 14.83 19.11
N PHE A 492 0.44 14.16 19.84
CA PHE A 492 0.26 12.70 19.84
C PHE A 492 -1.19 12.30 19.58
N LEU A 493 -1.38 11.17 18.89
CA LEU A 493 -2.62 10.43 18.83
C LEU A 493 -2.55 9.22 19.75
N TYR A 494 -3.44 9.16 20.74
CA TYR A 494 -3.60 8.04 21.66
C TYR A 494 -4.71 7.13 21.16
N VAL A 495 -4.44 5.85 20.99
CA VAL A 495 -5.45 4.82 20.67
C VAL A 495 -5.54 3.86 21.84
N LEU A 496 -6.61 3.99 22.63
CA LEU A 496 -6.77 3.33 23.92
C LEU A 496 -7.83 2.23 23.80
N GLY A 497 -7.41 0.98 23.98
CA GLY A 497 -8.30 -0.18 24.11
C GLY A 497 -8.25 -0.78 25.52
N ALA A 498 -9.18 -1.69 25.83
CA ALA A 498 -9.17 -2.48 27.04
C ALA A 498 -7.99 -3.46 27.09
N GLU A 499 -7.58 -4.02 25.95
CA GLU A 499 -6.47 -5.00 25.89
C GLU A 499 -5.13 -4.40 25.49
N SER A 500 -5.13 -3.25 24.81
CA SER A 500 -3.89 -2.62 24.37
C SER A 500 -4.05 -1.12 24.12
N SER A 501 -3.04 -0.38 24.56
CA SER A 501 -2.86 1.04 24.25
C SER A 501 -1.74 1.22 23.24
N HIS A 502 -1.95 2.14 22.30
CA HIS A 502 -1.01 2.53 21.27
C HIS A 502 -0.91 4.06 21.20
N VAL A 503 0.27 4.57 20.84
CA VAL A 503 0.50 6.00 20.63
C VAL A 503 1.30 6.22 19.36
N VAL A 504 0.88 7.21 18.57
CA VAL A 504 1.56 7.65 17.34
C VAL A 504 1.78 9.16 17.43
N PRO A 505 3.02 9.68 17.27
CA PRO A 505 3.25 11.11 17.19
C PRO A 505 2.66 11.67 15.89
N THR A 506 2.21 12.91 15.93
CA THR A 506 1.86 13.62 14.69
C THR A 506 3.12 13.98 13.89
N PRO A 507 3.01 14.30 12.60
CA PRO A 507 4.15 14.75 11.80
C PRO A 507 4.79 16.05 12.33
N LEU A 508 4.08 16.79 13.19
CA LEU A 508 4.57 18.01 13.83
C LEU A 508 5.26 17.75 15.17
N ASN A 509 5.22 16.54 15.71
CA ASN A 509 5.77 16.27 17.02
C ASN A 509 7.27 16.64 17.10
N PRO A 510 7.70 17.49 18.04
CA PRO A 510 9.09 17.97 18.13
C PRO A 510 10.12 16.84 18.31
N LEU A 511 9.76 15.81 19.08
CA LEU A 511 10.65 14.70 19.41
C LEU A 511 10.86 13.78 18.18
N TYR A 512 9.82 13.66 17.34
CA TYR A 512 9.93 13.00 16.03
C TYR A 512 10.80 13.81 15.05
N LEU A 513 10.55 15.12 14.95
CA LEU A 513 11.26 16.00 14.01
C LEU A 513 12.73 16.24 14.38
N TRP A 514 13.10 16.09 15.65
CA TRP A 514 14.46 16.33 16.15
C TRP A 514 15.56 15.69 15.28
N LYS A 515 15.39 14.40 14.89
CA LYS A 515 16.40 13.68 14.10
C LYS A 515 16.63 14.30 12.73
N TYR A 516 15.58 14.79 12.08
CA TYR A 516 15.67 15.45 10.77
C TYR A 516 16.27 16.86 10.91
N ILE A 517 15.88 17.61 11.94
CA ILE A 517 16.36 18.97 12.17
C ILE A 517 17.84 18.98 12.51
N LYS A 518 18.29 18.09 13.41
CA LYS A 518 19.71 18.01 13.79
C LYS A 518 20.59 17.46 12.68
N LEU A 519 20.11 16.50 11.89
CA LEU A 519 20.87 16.05 10.72
C LEU A 519 20.93 17.14 9.63
N ALA A 520 19.84 17.90 9.42
CA ALA A 520 19.86 19.06 8.52
C ALA A 520 20.84 20.14 9.00
N GLN A 521 20.90 20.38 10.31
CA GLN A 521 21.88 21.28 10.93
C GLN A 521 23.31 20.87 10.56
N GLU A 522 23.69 19.62 10.82
CA GLU A 522 25.03 19.09 10.52
C GLU A 522 25.38 19.23 9.03
N MET A 523 24.46 18.87 8.14
CA MET A 523 24.71 18.94 6.69
C MET A 523 24.85 20.40 6.21
N LEU A 524 24.00 21.31 6.68
CA LEU A 524 23.99 22.71 6.23
C LEU A 524 25.14 23.53 6.81
N GLU A 525 25.51 23.29 8.08
CA GLU A 525 26.63 24.01 8.73
C GLU A 525 27.99 23.59 8.15
N SER A 526 28.15 22.32 7.75
CA SER A 526 29.39 21.82 7.14
C SER A 526 29.76 22.46 5.79
N ARG A 527 28.78 23.06 5.08
CA ARG A 527 28.93 23.54 3.70
C ARG A 527 29.89 24.74 3.55
N SER A 528 30.06 25.52 4.62
CA SER A 528 30.82 26.77 4.58
C SER A 528 32.17 26.68 5.29
N LEU A 529 32.59 25.46 5.65
CA LEU A 529 33.76 25.23 6.48
C LEU A 529 34.94 24.69 5.67
N GLU A 530 36.13 25.21 5.94
CA GLU A 530 37.39 24.72 5.37
C GLU A 530 37.90 23.49 6.15
N GLU A 531 38.71 22.67 5.48
CA GLU A 531 39.31 21.47 6.09
C GLU A 531 40.13 21.87 7.34
N GLY A 532 39.78 21.25 8.48
CA GLY A 532 40.39 21.56 9.79
C GLY A 532 39.61 22.53 10.68
N GLN A 533 38.47 23.05 10.23
CA GLN A 533 37.53 23.78 11.09
C GLN A 533 36.59 22.81 11.85
N ASP A 534 36.19 23.19 13.06
CA ASP A 534 35.19 22.44 13.84
C ASP A 534 33.90 22.30 13.01
N CYS A 535 33.31 21.09 12.97
CA CYS A 535 32.14 20.71 12.16
C CYS A 535 32.37 20.56 10.63
N TYR A 536 33.62 20.55 10.16
CA TYR A 536 33.93 20.12 8.79
C TYR A 536 33.63 18.62 8.59
N LEU A 537 32.94 18.28 7.50
CA LEU A 537 32.66 16.90 7.10
C LEU A 537 33.60 16.48 5.95
N SER A 538 34.40 15.44 6.18
CA SER A 538 35.22 14.84 5.14
C SER A 538 34.35 14.14 4.08
N GLU A 539 34.93 13.81 2.92
CA GLU A 539 34.22 13.03 1.90
C GLU A 539 33.77 11.66 2.41
N ASP A 540 34.55 11.04 3.31
CA ASP A 540 34.18 9.79 3.97
C ASP A 540 32.98 9.97 4.91
N ASP A 541 32.92 11.10 5.63
CA ASP A 541 31.78 11.44 6.49
C ASP A 541 30.51 11.69 5.68
N LYS A 542 30.61 12.44 4.57
CA LYS A 542 29.48 12.68 3.64
C LYS A 542 28.96 11.36 3.07
N ALA A 543 29.86 10.49 2.59
CA ALA A 543 29.49 9.17 2.09
C ALA A 543 28.85 8.29 3.18
N PHE A 544 29.34 8.39 4.43
CA PHE A 544 28.76 7.71 5.57
C PHE A 544 27.34 8.20 5.87
N ILE A 545 27.11 9.52 5.87
CA ILE A 545 25.79 10.13 6.07
C ILE A 545 24.82 9.68 4.98
N ILE A 546 25.20 9.76 3.70
CA ILE A 546 24.37 9.32 2.56
C ILE A 546 23.95 7.85 2.73
N ARG A 547 24.90 6.99 3.12
CA ARG A 547 24.64 5.56 3.35
C ARG A 547 23.72 5.32 4.56
N LYS A 548 23.86 6.11 5.64
CA LYS A 548 23.04 5.96 6.86
C LYS A 548 21.69 6.65 6.78
N ALA A 549 21.52 7.62 5.90
CA ALA A 549 20.25 8.29 5.62
C ALA A 549 19.17 7.33 5.08
N GLU A 550 19.55 6.12 4.64
CA GLU A 550 18.60 5.09 4.22
C GLU A 550 17.71 4.60 5.38
N ASP A 551 18.27 4.50 6.60
CA ASP A 551 17.57 3.99 7.79
C ASP A 551 18.04 4.74 9.06
N ILE A 552 17.43 5.91 9.29
CA ILE A 552 17.71 6.75 10.46
C ILE A 552 16.91 6.24 11.66
N PRO A 553 17.54 5.97 12.81
CA PRO A 553 16.85 5.46 14.00
C PRO A 553 15.90 6.47 14.63
N ASP A 554 14.91 5.98 15.38
CA ASP A 554 14.01 6.80 16.19
C ASP A 554 14.62 7.02 17.59
N PRO A 555 14.92 8.28 17.98
CA PRO A 555 15.60 8.57 19.25
C PRO A 555 14.67 8.50 20.46
N LEU A 556 13.37 8.75 20.28
CA LEU A 556 12.38 8.62 21.33
C LEU A 556 12.03 7.14 21.50
N THR A 557 12.41 6.55 22.63
CA THR A 557 12.29 5.11 22.86
C THR A 557 11.09 4.72 23.72
N LEU A 558 10.49 5.69 24.41
CA LEU A 558 9.43 5.52 25.38
C LEU A 558 8.48 6.74 25.34
N VAL A 559 7.17 6.50 25.40
CA VAL A 559 6.15 7.54 25.53
C VAL A 559 5.25 7.26 26.73
N LEU A 560 4.88 8.30 27.48
CA LEU A 560 3.93 8.20 28.58
C LEU A 560 2.48 8.36 28.10
N VAL A 561 1.60 7.46 28.54
CA VAL A 561 0.16 7.65 28.60
C VAL A 561 -0.15 8.16 30.02
N PRO A 562 -0.49 9.44 30.18
CA PRO A 562 -0.75 10.01 31.50
C PRO A 562 -2.17 9.70 31.99
N ASN A 563 -2.38 9.76 33.30
CA ASN A 563 -3.71 9.61 33.93
C ASN A 563 -4.73 10.69 33.52
N SER A 564 -4.28 11.78 32.89
CA SER A 564 -5.17 12.78 32.31
C SER A 564 -5.82 12.30 31.01
N ILE A 565 -5.28 11.24 30.40
CA ILE A 565 -5.68 10.66 29.11
C ILE A 565 -6.28 9.26 29.28
N ALA A 566 -5.78 8.45 30.21
CA ALA A 566 -6.27 7.11 30.49
C ALA A 566 -6.52 6.89 32.01
N GLU A 567 -7.19 5.80 32.37
CA GLU A 567 -7.45 5.46 33.79
C GLU A 567 -6.16 5.12 34.57
N SER A 568 -5.17 4.54 33.89
CA SER A 568 -3.83 4.23 34.42
C SER A 568 -2.74 5.02 33.70
N SER A 569 -1.64 5.29 34.41
CA SER A 569 -0.41 5.75 33.75
C SER A 569 0.35 4.55 33.23
N ASP A 570 0.63 4.52 31.93
CA ASP A 570 1.42 3.47 31.32
C ASP A 570 2.50 4.08 30.42
N CYS A 571 3.71 3.53 30.48
CA CYS A 571 4.77 3.88 29.56
C CYS A 571 4.78 2.88 28.41
N LEU A 572 4.82 3.37 27.17
CA LEU A 572 4.78 2.55 25.97
C LEU A 572 6.14 2.58 25.28
N PRO A 573 6.84 1.44 25.14
CA PRO A 573 8.08 1.40 24.39
C PRO A 573 7.81 1.53 22.88
N ILE A 574 8.80 2.00 22.13
CA ILE A 574 8.72 2.01 20.67
C ILE A 574 8.54 0.58 20.14
N ALA A 575 7.43 0.37 19.45
CA ALA A 575 7.03 -0.89 18.85
C ALA A 575 7.41 -0.91 17.37
N GLY A 576 7.10 0.12 16.57
CA GLY A 576 7.48 0.08 15.15
C GLY A 576 7.29 1.40 14.44
N ARG A 577 6.89 1.34 13.16
CA ARG A 577 6.56 2.52 12.36
C ARG A 577 5.37 2.28 11.41
N ILE A 578 4.62 3.33 11.12
CA ILE A 578 3.65 3.42 10.02
C ILE A 578 4.14 4.56 9.13
N GLY A 579 4.46 4.26 7.87
CA GLY A 579 5.21 5.22 7.02
C GLY A 579 6.53 5.62 7.67
N CYS A 580 6.75 6.94 7.84
CA CYS A 580 7.91 7.47 8.57
C CYS A 580 7.67 7.64 10.08
N LEU A 581 6.43 7.55 10.57
CA LEU A 581 6.07 7.86 11.96
C LEU A 581 6.28 6.63 12.88
N PRO A 582 6.94 6.79 14.03
CA PRO A 582 7.11 5.69 14.98
C PRO A 582 5.80 5.37 15.71
N VAL A 583 5.65 4.13 16.14
CA VAL A 583 4.50 3.62 16.90
C VAL A 583 4.98 3.12 18.25
N TYR A 584 4.30 3.50 19.32
CA TYR A 584 4.53 3.03 20.68
C TYR A 584 3.36 2.17 21.12
N SER A 585 3.61 1.03 21.77
CA SER A 585 2.52 0.11 22.12
C SER A 585 2.83 -0.71 23.37
N THR A 586 1.77 -0.99 24.14
CA THR A 586 1.75 -2.01 25.20
C THR A 586 2.04 -3.42 24.66
N LYS A 587 1.78 -3.67 23.37
CA LYS A 587 2.13 -4.91 22.68
C LYS A 587 3.52 -4.73 22.05
N PRO A 588 4.58 -5.40 22.55
CA PRO A 588 5.97 -5.20 22.12
C PRO A 588 6.26 -5.92 20.80
N GLN A 589 5.56 -5.53 19.74
CA GLN A 589 5.88 -5.94 18.38
C GLN A 589 6.95 -4.99 17.86
N ILE A 590 8.23 -5.36 18.01
CA ILE A 590 9.34 -4.64 17.39
C ILE A 590 9.25 -4.82 15.87
N ASN A 591 8.77 -3.81 15.15
CA ASN A 591 8.88 -3.68 13.71
C ASN A 591 9.68 -2.41 13.39
N GLU A 592 11.00 -2.48 13.53
CA GLU A 592 11.94 -1.40 13.15
C GLU A 592 12.07 -1.28 11.61
N GLY A 593 10.98 -1.48 10.85
CA GLY A 593 11.02 -1.47 9.39
C GLY A 593 11.90 -2.59 8.83
N GLU A 594 12.67 -2.31 7.77
CA GLU A 594 13.49 -3.31 7.06
C GLU A 594 14.83 -3.63 7.74
N THR A 595 15.07 -3.14 8.97
CA THR A 595 16.33 -3.34 9.68
C THR A 595 16.68 -4.84 9.79
N GLY A 596 17.95 -5.16 9.53
CA GLY A 596 18.47 -6.53 9.56
C GLY A 596 18.39 -7.28 8.22
N MET A 597 17.57 -6.84 7.25
CA MET A 597 17.49 -7.49 5.94
C MET A 597 18.82 -7.45 5.17
N GLU A 598 19.57 -6.36 5.25
CA GLU A 598 20.90 -6.26 4.62
C GLU A 598 21.89 -7.24 5.27
N ALA A 599 21.81 -7.46 6.58
CA ALA A 599 22.65 -8.44 7.26
C ALA A 599 22.33 -9.86 6.79
N VAL A 600 21.05 -10.17 6.52
CA VAL A 600 20.63 -11.44 5.93
C VAL A 600 21.15 -11.59 4.51
N HIS A 601 21.02 -10.54 3.68
CA HIS A 601 21.57 -10.50 2.31
C HIS A 601 23.07 -10.84 2.29
N GLN A 602 23.87 -10.11 3.08
CA GLN A 602 25.30 -10.34 3.20
C GLN A 602 25.63 -11.72 3.81
N GLY A 603 24.83 -12.18 4.76
CA GLY A 603 24.97 -13.50 5.38
C GLY A 603 24.79 -14.64 4.37
N ILE A 604 23.80 -14.52 3.48
CA ILE A 604 23.54 -15.48 2.40
C ILE A 604 24.73 -15.53 1.44
N ILE A 605 25.24 -14.38 0.99
CA ILE A 605 26.40 -14.32 0.08
C ILE A 605 27.62 -14.99 0.72
N ARG A 606 27.95 -14.62 1.98
CA ARG A 606 29.06 -15.22 2.72
C ARG A 606 28.92 -16.73 2.87
N TYR A 607 27.72 -17.20 3.20
CA TYR A 607 27.44 -18.62 3.32
C TYR A 607 27.67 -19.36 1.99
N MET A 608 27.19 -18.79 0.89
CA MET A 608 27.36 -19.34 -0.46
C MET A 608 28.82 -19.39 -0.89
N CYS A 609 29.64 -18.40 -0.52
CA CYS A 609 31.08 -18.42 -0.74
C CYS A 609 31.79 -19.57 0.01
N LEU A 610 31.32 -19.90 1.22
CA LEU A 610 31.88 -20.99 2.02
C LEU A 610 31.37 -22.36 1.57
N TYR A 611 30.11 -22.45 1.16
CA TYR A 611 29.44 -23.69 0.77
C TYR A 611 28.75 -23.58 -0.60
N PRO A 612 29.52 -23.50 -1.71
CA PRO A 612 28.97 -23.28 -3.04
C PRO A 612 28.00 -24.37 -3.52
N HIS A 613 28.09 -25.58 -2.97
CA HIS A 613 27.18 -26.68 -3.29
C HIS A 613 25.73 -26.41 -2.87
N SER A 614 25.52 -25.49 -1.92
CA SER A 614 24.19 -25.01 -1.52
C SER A 614 23.45 -24.31 -2.67
N SER A 615 24.16 -23.92 -3.75
CA SER A 615 23.56 -23.40 -4.99
C SER A 615 22.55 -24.34 -5.63
N MET A 616 22.62 -25.65 -5.37
CA MET A 616 21.61 -26.60 -5.88
C MET A 616 20.22 -26.34 -5.31
N MET A 617 20.14 -26.05 -4.00
CA MET A 617 18.91 -25.71 -3.29
C MET A 617 19.24 -25.07 -1.93
N LEU A 618 19.29 -23.74 -1.88
CA LEU A 618 19.55 -22.98 -0.68
C LEU A 618 18.27 -22.88 0.16
N ARG A 619 18.20 -23.70 1.22
CA ARG A 619 17.11 -23.71 2.20
C ARG A 619 17.28 -22.62 3.25
N ILE A 620 16.35 -21.68 3.29
CA ILE A 620 16.35 -20.54 4.19
C ILE A 620 15.03 -20.54 4.97
N THR A 621 15.10 -20.49 6.29
CA THR A 621 13.95 -20.24 7.15
C THR A 621 14.05 -18.87 7.78
N LEU A 622 13.02 -18.03 7.61
CA LEU A 622 12.91 -16.73 8.25
C LEU A 622 11.78 -16.76 9.27
N ILE A 623 12.06 -16.33 10.50
CA ILE A 623 11.07 -16.24 11.58
C ILE A 623 10.91 -14.77 11.98
N ASN A 624 9.68 -14.28 11.94
CA ASN A 624 9.29 -12.88 12.16
C ASN A 624 9.98 -11.84 11.26
N PRO A 625 10.23 -12.07 9.95
CA PRO A 625 10.77 -11.01 9.11
C PRO A 625 9.86 -9.76 9.14
N PRO A 626 10.42 -8.55 8.94
CA PRO A 626 9.67 -7.30 8.88
C PRO A 626 8.35 -7.36 8.11
N THR A 627 8.41 -7.79 6.85
CA THR A 627 7.27 -8.11 5.98
C THR A 627 7.69 -9.16 4.95
N VAL A 628 6.73 -9.87 4.35
CA VAL A 628 7.03 -10.78 3.23
C VAL A 628 7.56 -9.98 2.02
N GLU A 629 7.01 -8.79 1.75
CA GLU A 629 7.49 -7.89 0.70
C GLU A 629 8.98 -7.53 0.86
N ALA A 630 9.44 -7.23 2.10
CA ALA A 630 10.85 -6.93 2.36
C ALA A 630 11.76 -8.13 2.06
N VAL A 631 11.29 -9.36 2.34
CA VAL A 631 12.02 -10.58 1.99
C VAL A 631 12.13 -10.73 0.48
N VAL A 632 11.04 -10.45 -0.25
CA VAL A 632 11.03 -10.48 -1.72
C VAL A 632 11.97 -9.42 -2.31
N ASP A 633 11.96 -8.20 -1.77
CA ASP A 633 12.87 -7.13 -2.19
C ASP A 633 14.35 -7.51 -1.93
N MET A 634 14.64 -8.18 -0.80
CA MET A 634 15.98 -8.74 -0.52
C MET A 634 16.38 -9.81 -1.54
N LEU A 635 15.47 -10.73 -1.92
CA LEU A 635 15.75 -11.73 -2.96
C LEU A 635 16.03 -11.09 -4.33
N LYS A 636 15.36 -9.97 -4.67
CA LYS A 636 15.68 -9.21 -5.90
C LYS A 636 17.06 -8.57 -5.84
N LYS A 637 17.47 -8.06 -4.67
CA LYS A 637 18.81 -7.52 -4.46
C LYS A 637 19.86 -8.63 -4.66
N LEU A 638 19.65 -9.81 -4.06
CA LEU A 638 20.51 -10.99 -4.27
C LEU A 638 20.62 -11.38 -5.75
N ASP A 639 19.52 -11.37 -6.50
CA ASP A 639 19.53 -11.71 -7.93
C ASP A 639 20.35 -10.75 -8.80
N LYS A 640 20.49 -9.50 -8.34
CA LYS A 640 21.25 -8.44 -9.02
C LYS A 640 22.70 -8.36 -8.53
N ASP A 641 23.02 -9.03 -7.42
CA ASP A 641 24.36 -9.05 -6.83
C ASP A 641 25.34 -9.88 -7.69
N LYS A 642 26.52 -9.32 -7.95
CA LYS A 642 27.53 -9.94 -8.84
C LYS A 642 28.17 -11.17 -8.22
N GLU A 643 28.41 -11.17 -6.91
CA GLU A 643 29.01 -12.30 -6.20
C GLU A 643 28.00 -13.45 -6.13
N PHE A 644 26.74 -13.14 -5.85
CA PHE A 644 25.67 -14.13 -5.86
C PHE A 644 25.44 -14.72 -7.27
N ALA A 645 25.45 -13.88 -8.30
CA ALA A 645 25.28 -14.32 -9.69
C ALA A 645 26.42 -15.25 -10.18
N ALA A 646 27.61 -15.20 -9.56
CA ALA A 646 28.74 -16.07 -9.91
C ALA A 646 28.46 -17.56 -9.64
N PHE A 647 27.51 -17.88 -8.76
CA PHE A 647 27.07 -19.25 -8.49
C PHE A 647 26.10 -19.82 -9.53
N GLY A 648 25.74 -19.02 -10.56
CA GLY A 648 24.88 -19.44 -11.65
C GLY A 648 23.41 -19.56 -11.25
N SER A 649 22.75 -20.66 -11.61
CA SER A 649 21.32 -20.87 -11.30
C SER A 649 21.17 -21.42 -9.88
N VAL A 650 21.11 -20.52 -8.89
CA VAL A 650 20.86 -20.88 -7.49
C VAL A 650 19.41 -21.30 -7.28
N GLY A 651 19.18 -22.50 -6.73
CA GLY A 651 17.88 -22.90 -6.21
C GLY A 651 17.63 -22.33 -4.81
N ILE A 652 16.39 -21.98 -4.47
CA ILE A 652 16.00 -21.40 -3.18
C ILE A 652 14.77 -22.13 -2.64
N ASP A 653 14.81 -22.49 -1.37
CA ASP A 653 13.65 -23.01 -0.65
C ASP A 653 13.45 -22.16 0.61
N LEU A 654 12.46 -21.27 0.55
CA LEU A 654 12.24 -20.23 1.54
C LEU A 654 10.97 -20.52 2.34
N SER A 655 11.10 -20.64 3.65
CA SER A 655 9.96 -20.75 4.57
C SER A 655 9.90 -19.53 5.49
N ILE A 656 8.72 -18.91 5.58
CA ILE A 656 8.49 -17.72 6.39
C ILE A 656 7.46 -18.03 7.47
N TYR A 657 7.86 -17.88 8.73
CA TYR A 657 7.01 -18.11 9.89
C TYR A 657 6.82 -16.84 10.71
N ARG A 658 5.71 -16.79 11.47
CA ARG A 658 5.49 -15.78 12.51
C ARG A 658 5.17 -16.42 13.86
N THR A 659 5.74 -15.85 14.90
CA THR A 659 5.49 -16.20 16.32
C THR A 659 4.69 -15.10 17.04
N LYS A 660 4.50 -13.95 16.38
CA LYS A 660 3.76 -12.78 16.86
C LYS A 660 2.58 -12.48 15.94
N GLU A 661 1.61 -11.72 16.45
CA GLU A 661 0.56 -11.13 15.62
C GLU A 661 1.20 -10.12 14.64
N ALA A 662 0.59 -9.93 13.47
CA ALA A 662 1.01 -8.94 12.46
C ALA A 662 -0.22 -8.42 11.72
N SER A 663 -0.10 -7.26 11.05
CA SER A 663 -1.17 -6.71 10.20
C SER A 663 -1.52 -7.66 9.05
N SER A 664 -2.72 -7.50 8.48
CA SER A 664 -3.18 -8.25 7.29
C SER A 664 -2.20 -8.11 6.12
N ASP A 665 -1.63 -6.92 5.95
CA ASP A 665 -0.73 -6.60 4.84
C ASP A 665 0.66 -7.25 4.98
N TRP A 666 0.99 -7.82 6.14
CA TRP A 666 2.32 -8.40 6.40
C TRP A 666 2.68 -9.53 5.43
N VAL A 667 1.67 -10.29 4.99
CA VAL A 667 1.83 -11.39 4.03
C VAL A 667 1.77 -10.97 2.56
N GLU A 668 1.38 -9.73 2.27
CA GLU A 668 1.12 -9.31 0.90
C GLU A 668 2.40 -9.03 0.11
N ILE A 669 2.39 -9.43 -1.17
CA ILE A 669 3.46 -9.18 -2.14
C ILE A 669 2.93 -8.29 -3.26
N GLN A 670 3.62 -7.19 -3.55
CA GLN A 670 3.18 -6.25 -4.58
C GLN A 670 3.40 -6.81 -6.01
N ASP A 671 2.52 -6.45 -6.95
CA ASP A 671 2.58 -6.96 -8.34
C ASP A 671 3.87 -6.63 -9.07
N LYS A 672 4.39 -5.41 -8.88
CA LYS A 672 5.69 -5.02 -9.45
C LYS A 672 6.79 -5.95 -8.93
N SER A 673 6.68 -6.40 -7.69
CA SER A 673 7.67 -7.24 -7.03
C SER A 673 7.67 -8.68 -7.52
N LEU A 674 6.50 -9.23 -7.84
CA LEU A 674 6.36 -10.56 -8.42
C LEU A 674 6.90 -10.67 -9.85
N ASN A 675 6.94 -9.56 -10.58
CA ASN A 675 7.34 -9.52 -11.99
C ASN A 675 8.83 -9.17 -12.20
N ASP A 676 9.61 -8.95 -11.14
CA ASP A 676 11.04 -8.61 -11.20
C ASP A 676 11.90 -9.63 -10.43
N GLY A 677 13.21 -9.64 -10.70
CA GLY A 677 14.21 -10.50 -10.04
C GLY A 677 13.98 -12.00 -10.21
N MET A 678 14.38 -12.77 -9.20
CA MET A 678 14.22 -14.24 -9.19
C MET A 678 12.77 -14.67 -9.39
N LEU A 679 11.82 -14.03 -8.72
CA LEU A 679 10.38 -14.34 -8.84
C LEU A 679 9.87 -14.13 -10.27
N GLY A 680 10.28 -13.04 -10.92
CA GLY A 680 9.93 -12.79 -12.32
C GLY A 680 10.50 -13.83 -13.29
N LYS A 681 11.70 -14.37 -13.02
CA LYS A 681 12.34 -15.39 -13.87
C LYS A 681 11.61 -16.74 -13.86
N ILE A 682 11.06 -17.12 -12.70
CA ILE A 682 10.38 -18.41 -12.46
C ILE A 682 8.87 -18.36 -12.67
N LYS A 683 8.27 -17.17 -12.71
CA LYS A 683 6.82 -16.98 -12.90
C LYS A 683 6.33 -17.73 -14.16
N GLY A 684 5.28 -18.53 -13.99
CA GLY A 684 4.66 -19.34 -15.04
C GLY A 684 5.50 -20.52 -15.54
N LYS A 685 6.69 -20.76 -15.00
CA LYS A 685 7.61 -21.81 -15.47
C LYS A 685 7.72 -22.97 -14.50
N LYS A 686 8.02 -24.15 -15.06
CA LYS A 686 8.44 -25.34 -14.31
C LYS A 686 9.72 -25.01 -13.55
N SER A 687 9.69 -25.03 -12.22
CA SER A 687 10.91 -24.88 -11.43
C SER A 687 10.79 -25.59 -10.09
N GLY A 688 11.35 -26.79 -10.00
CA GLY A 688 11.66 -27.43 -8.72
C GLY A 688 12.87 -26.80 -8.01
N ARG A 689 13.29 -25.59 -8.42
CA ARG A 689 14.42 -24.86 -7.85
C ARG A 689 13.98 -23.64 -7.04
N PHE A 690 12.69 -23.34 -6.94
CA PHE A 690 12.25 -22.21 -6.12
C PHE A 690 10.96 -22.53 -5.37
N ASN A 691 11.06 -22.60 -4.04
CA ASN A 691 9.94 -22.76 -3.14
C ASN A 691 9.83 -21.54 -2.23
N LEU A 692 8.60 -21.11 -1.98
CA LEU A 692 8.26 -20.06 -1.03
C LEU A 692 7.00 -20.52 -0.29
N SER A 693 7.12 -20.70 1.03
CA SER A 693 6.04 -21.07 1.92
C SER A 693 5.85 -19.94 2.93
N ILE A 694 4.63 -19.41 3.02
CA ILE A 694 4.29 -18.32 3.95
C ILE A 694 3.29 -18.86 4.97
N ILE A 695 3.70 -18.97 6.23
CA ILE A 695 2.83 -19.49 7.28
C ILE A 695 2.14 -18.31 7.96
N ASN A 696 0.93 -17.96 7.49
CA ASN A 696 0.12 -16.85 8.02
C ASN A 696 -0.61 -17.21 9.34
N LYS A 697 0.03 -17.98 10.22
CA LYS A 697 -0.52 -18.37 11.52
C LYS A 697 0.50 -18.09 12.61
N LYS A 698 0.04 -17.55 13.74
CA LYS A 698 0.89 -17.39 14.92
C LYS A 698 1.21 -18.77 15.47
N LEU A 699 2.49 -19.14 15.45
CA LEU A 699 2.98 -20.43 15.94
C LEU A 699 3.98 -20.26 17.08
N THR A 700 4.12 -21.28 17.93
CA THR A 700 5.21 -21.31 18.90
C THR A 700 6.51 -21.76 18.24
N TYR A 701 7.67 -21.47 18.86
CA TYR A 701 8.95 -21.99 18.37
C TYR A 701 8.98 -23.52 18.29
N SER A 702 8.38 -24.21 19.26
CA SER A 702 8.23 -25.68 19.22
C SER A 702 7.43 -26.15 18.01
N ASP A 703 6.34 -25.46 17.67
CA ASP A 703 5.53 -25.81 16.51
C ASP A 703 6.33 -25.60 15.22
N ILE A 704 7.04 -24.48 15.09
CA ILE A 704 7.90 -24.20 13.92
C ILE A 704 8.97 -25.29 13.77
N ILE A 705 9.68 -25.62 14.85
CA ILE A 705 10.71 -26.66 14.82
C ILE A 705 10.11 -28.02 14.43
N SER A 706 8.91 -28.35 14.90
CA SER A 706 8.22 -29.60 14.53
C SER A 706 7.82 -29.65 13.05
N GLN A 707 7.61 -28.49 12.42
CA GLN A 707 7.27 -28.38 11.00
C GLN A 707 8.51 -28.40 10.09
N LEU A 708 9.68 -28.00 10.60
CA LEU A 708 10.96 -28.08 9.89
C LEU A 708 11.46 -29.53 9.80
N LYS A 709 10.93 -30.27 8.82
CA LYS A 709 11.31 -31.69 8.58
C LYS A 709 12.67 -31.88 7.90
N LEU A 710 13.19 -30.84 7.25
CA LEU A 710 14.45 -30.86 6.51
C LEU A 710 15.47 -29.94 7.16
N GLU A 711 16.74 -30.32 7.07
CA GLU A 711 17.87 -29.47 7.49
C GLU A 711 17.87 -28.15 6.70
N GLN A 712 17.98 -27.05 7.44
CA GLN A 712 18.03 -25.68 6.91
C GLN A 712 19.49 -25.23 6.78
N HIS A 713 19.84 -24.55 5.70
CA HIS A 713 21.20 -23.99 5.55
C HIS A 713 21.31 -22.70 6.36
N LEU A 714 20.27 -21.86 6.33
CA LEU A 714 20.17 -20.67 7.16
C LEU A 714 18.81 -20.66 7.89
N MET A 715 18.85 -20.45 9.20
CA MET A 715 17.68 -20.10 9.99
C MET A 715 17.92 -18.72 10.58
N VAL A 716 17.12 -17.74 10.14
CA VAL A 716 17.21 -16.36 10.60
C VAL A 716 16.01 -16.07 11.49
N VAL A 717 16.29 -15.71 12.73
CA VAL A 717 15.28 -15.23 13.67
C VAL A 717 15.44 -13.73 13.77
N PHE A 718 14.46 -13.00 13.25
CA PHE A 718 14.36 -11.56 13.52
C PHE A 718 13.90 -11.38 14.95
N ASP A 719 14.65 -10.56 15.68
CA ASP A 719 14.66 -10.52 17.13
C ASP A 719 13.23 -10.43 17.72
N PRO A 720 12.76 -11.47 18.42
CA PRO A 720 11.46 -11.50 19.05
C PRO A 720 11.47 -10.79 20.42
N ASN A 721 12.58 -10.17 20.85
CA ASN A 721 12.69 -9.60 22.18
C ASN A 721 11.52 -8.67 22.51
N GLU A 722 10.96 -8.87 23.70
CA GLU A 722 9.96 -7.98 24.29
C GLU A 722 10.71 -6.86 25.01
N LYS A 723 10.29 -5.61 24.79
CA LYS A 723 10.87 -4.48 25.51
C LYS A 723 10.28 -4.45 26.91
N GLN A 724 11.14 -4.53 27.92
CA GLN A 724 10.77 -4.25 29.30
C GLN A 724 11.16 -2.82 29.64
N ILE A 725 10.32 -2.17 30.42
CA ILE A 725 10.58 -0.83 30.94
C ILE A 725 11.08 -1.00 32.37
N ASP A 726 12.26 -0.45 32.65
CA ASP A 726 12.88 -0.48 33.97
C ASP A 726 13.60 0.86 34.20
N LEU A 727 13.77 1.23 35.46
CA LEU A 727 14.54 2.41 35.84
C LEU A 727 16.03 2.07 35.75
N ALA A 728 16.80 2.89 35.02
CA ALA A 728 18.22 2.66 34.82
C ALA A 728 19.05 3.92 35.14
N ARG A 729 20.29 3.71 35.61
CA ARG A 729 21.21 4.83 35.87
C ARG A 729 21.72 5.43 34.56
N ASN A 730 21.57 6.73 34.43
CA ASN A 730 22.11 7.50 33.31
C ASN A 730 23.65 7.51 33.31
N SER A 731 24.25 7.42 32.12
CA SER A 731 25.70 7.38 31.88
C SER A 731 26.20 8.61 31.11
N ARG A 732 26.51 9.71 31.83
CA ARG A 732 26.79 11.10 31.35
C ARG A 732 27.76 11.29 30.18
N GLN A 733 28.43 10.23 29.75
CA GLN A 733 29.44 10.19 28.70
C GLN A 733 28.86 9.78 27.33
N ILE A 734 27.56 9.45 27.26
CA ILE A 734 26.94 8.89 26.05
C ILE A 734 25.87 9.88 25.57
N HIS A 735 26.01 10.39 24.35
CA HIS A 735 25.04 11.32 23.77
C HIS A 735 24.35 10.70 22.56
N ILE A 736 23.04 10.97 22.42
CA ILE A 736 22.26 10.60 21.23
C ILE A 736 22.74 11.42 20.03
N HIS A 737 22.87 10.77 18.88
CA HIS A 737 23.14 11.38 17.59
C HIS A 737 21.99 11.07 16.62
N PRO A 738 21.61 11.95 15.68
CA PRO A 738 20.52 11.68 14.72
C PRO A 738 20.67 10.34 13.98
N LEU A 739 21.90 10.01 13.58
CA LEU A 739 22.24 8.77 12.87
C LEU A 739 22.47 7.55 13.78
N CYS A 740 22.50 7.71 15.11
CA CYS A 740 22.85 6.62 16.02
C CYS A 740 22.28 6.85 17.43
N VAL A 741 21.49 5.88 17.90
CA VAL A 741 21.09 5.78 19.31
C VAL A 741 22.02 4.78 19.99
N PRO A 742 22.96 5.22 20.84
CA PRO A 742 23.91 4.31 21.48
C PRO A 742 23.20 3.31 22.39
N LYS A 743 23.74 2.08 22.47
CA LYS A 743 23.24 1.03 23.37
C LYS A 743 24.18 0.90 24.57
N VAL A 744 23.62 0.90 25.77
CA VAL A 744 24.32 0.62 27.03
C VAL A 744 24.11 -0.85 27.40
N TYR A 745 25.22 -1.56 27.59
CA TYR A 745 25.22 -2.97 27.99
C TYR A 745 25.54 -3.08 29.48
N GLU A 746 24.64 -3.71 30.23
CA GLU A 746 24.81 -3.95 31.66
C GLU A 746 24.77 -5.45 31.92
N TYR A 747 25.89 -6.00 32.42
CA TYR A 747 25.97 -7.41 32.76
C TYR A 747 25.70 -7.61 34.26
N ASN A 748 24.59 -8.26 34.58
CA ASN A 748 24.29 -8.67 35.94
C ASN A 748 24.97 -10.01 36.23
N ARG A 749 26.11 -9.96 36.93
CA ARG A 749 26.88 -11.15 37.32
C ARG A 749 26.10 -12.15 38.19
N ILE A 750 25.15 -11.67 39.00
CA ILE A 750 24.38 -12.52 39.93
C ILE A 750 23.32 -13.31 39.16
N GLN A 751 22.61 -12.66 38.23
CA GLN A 751 21.57 -13.29 37.42
C GLN A 751 22.13 -13.99 36.16
N GLY A 752 23.40 -13.76 35.83
CA GLY A 752 24.00 -14.22 34.59
C GLY A 752 23.37 -13.59 33.35
N SER A 753 22.66 -12.48 33.48
CA SER A 753 21.89 -11.84 32.41
C SER A 753 22.57 -10.57 31.90
N VAL A 754 22.55 -10.36 30.58
CA VAL A 754 22.92 -9.09 29.96
C VAL A 754 21.65 -8.29 29.70
N ARG A 755 21.62 -7.04 30.18
CA ARG A 755 20.58 -6.06 29.85
C ARG A 755 21.15 -5.10 28.82
N ILE A 756 20.39 -4.85 27.76
CA ILE A 756 20.74 -3.89 26.71
C ILE A 756 19.66 -2.82 26.74
N ARG A 757 20.06 -1.56 26.88
CA ARG A 757 19.12 -0.44 26.83
C ARG A 757 19.62 0.65 25.90
N PRO A 758 18.73 1.38 25.22
CA PRO A 758 19.13 2.60 24.52
C PRO A 758 19.60 3.67 25.52
N ALA A 759 20.52 4.52 25.08
CA ALA A 759 20.88 5.72 25.81
C ALA A 759 19.80 6.79 25.60
N ASN A 760 19.33 7.37 26.71
CA ASN A 760 18.37 8.48 26.70
C ASN A 760 19.04 9.81 27.09
N GLU A 761 20.35 9.92 26.86
CA GLU A 761 21.15 11.04 27.33
C GLU A 761 21.52 12.04 26.23
N GLY A 762 21.54 13.31 26.64
CA GLY A 762 21.85 14.45 25.77
C GLY A 762 20.59 15.20 25.33
N GLY A 763 20.66 16.54 25.42
CA GLY A 763 19.65 17.46 24.89
C GLY A 763 18.23 17.19 25.37
N ILE A 764 17.28 17.33 24.43
CA ILE A 764 15.84 17.35 24.67
C ILE A 764 15.28 16.06 25.29
N PHE A 765 15.86 14.90 24.96
CA PHE A 765 15.36 13.61 25.44
C PHE A 765 15.68 13.37 26.92
N ALA A 766 16.78 13.93 27.42
CA ALA A 766 17.12 13.87 28.84
C ALA A 766 16.17 14.73 29.67
N ASP A 767 15.74 15.88 29.14
CA ASP A 767 14.75 16.74 29.79
C ASP A 767 13.36 16.09 29.77
N TYR A 768 12.97 15.51 28.63
CA TYR A 768 11.73 14.74 28.51
C TYR A 768 11.72 13.54 29.50
N ALA A 769 12.76 12.72 29.52
CA ALA A 769 12.85 11.58 30.45
C ALA A 769 12.85 12.03 31.92
N GLY A 770 13.54 13.13 32.24
CA GLY A 770 13.53 13.70 33.59
C GLY A 770 12.19 14.31 34.00
N ILE A 771 11.32 14.63 33.04
CA ILE A 771 9.92 14.98 33.29
C ILE A 771 9.10 13.72 33.55
N LEU A 772 9.31 12.63 32.79
CA LEU A 772 8.60 11.36 33.01
C LEU A 772 8.91 10.70 34.36
N GLU A 773 10.10 10.93 34.91
CA GLU A 773 10.49 10.41 36.24
C GLU A 773 9.77 11.11 37.42
N LYS A 774 9.24 12.31 37.21
CA LYS A 774 8.60 13.14 38.23
C LYS A 774 7.09 12.97 38.22
#